data_AF-A0A395MAE0-F1
#
_entry.id   AF-A0A395MAE0-F1
#
_cell.length_a   1.000
_cell.length_b   1.000
_cell.length_c   1.000
_cell.angle_alpha   90.00
_cell.angle_beta   90.00
_cell.angle_gamma   90.00
#
_symmetry.space_group_name_H-M   'P 1'
#
loop_
_entity.id
_entity.type
_entity.pdbx_description
1 polymer ?
#
loop_
_entity_poly.entity_id
_entity_poly.type
_entity_poly.pdbx_seq_one_letter_code
_entity_poly.pdbx_strand_id
1 'polypeptide(L)'
;MASTPIPLKNTLILTLTGSMMNGLQTLPQWRTFFNNPQGATLGLMNSVYPLGETVSLFAVSYISDRWGRKLPLLIGLIACIIFSILQGLAQNIHSFIIARALLGIFTSFLGQPSPIIITELAYPTQRGKITALYNTFFWLGAIFAAWCTYGTFKIESTWSWRIPSLLQGAVPIVQLLGLYFLPESPRWLVSRGRKEEARKVLADYHAGGDTESPLVTFEMREIKHVLTEEAEVISTNSWSELIRTPANRKRTLIAVVLGFFAQWNGVGVVSYYLVLVLNTIGVTKVKDQTLINGLLQIFNWLVSTFLGALMVDRLGRRTLFFTSTGGMLVAYIIWTGLTAHFINSQDEVTGRVVVGFIFVYYLFYNVAWNPLLQAYPVEIFPYTLRGRGLSVTYVAFFIGLILGNQYQANMSESKPTLRWGIVGTGMISSWFLSDLSIDRKDAQATHIIQAIGSSSVEKGKKFVETHIPNMSPTVYGSYEEAYQDLNVDIIYVGTPHGFHKKNCLDAISHGKNILCEKAFTLNAREAREVFDAAKAKGVFVMEAMWTRFFPLVKMVQKLVHEEKVIGDLVRLFADFAMDQRIESLAPEHRLRDLALGAGSLLDIGIYSLTWGLLGLDAGVGEKATRPKICASQTFIQGGVEVSTSIILQYPDGKQGIITSNSKVKTPPAFCRIEGTKGHIIVEGPAAAPENFIVYMDGETEGKKYDFEKPGRGFYWEADAVAMDIAAGKTESDTMPWAETVRVMEIMDEVRRQGGTKFPQD
;
A
#
# COMPACT_ATOMS: atom_id res chain seq x y z
N MET A 1 -2.91 -44.68 -18.90
CA MET A 1 -3.04 -43.77 -17.72
C MET A 1 -1.81 -42.89 -17.45
N ALA A 2 -0.61 -43.16 -17.97
CA ALA A 2 0.61 -42.43 -17.58
C ALA A 2 0.79 -41.00 -18.18
N SER A 3 0.02 -40.61 -19.19
CA SER A 3 0.24 -39.38 -19.99
C SER A 3 -0.78 -38.25 -19.75
N THR A 4 -1.96 -38.57 -19.21
CA THR A 4 -2.99 -37.59 -18.76
C THR A 4 -2.51 -36.59 -17.69
N PRO A 5 -1.52 -36.87 -16.81
CA PRO A 5 -1.11 -35.92 -15.76
C PRO A 5 -0.38 -34.66 -16.26
N ILE A 6 0.09 -34.63 -17.51
CA ILE A 6 1.03 -33.57 -17.95
C ILE A 6 0.29 -32.27 -18.27
N PRO A 7 -0.74 -32.24 -19.15
CA PRO A 7 -1.47 -31.00 -19.42
C PRO A 7 -2.19 -30.45 -18.18
N LEU A 8 -2.57 -31.34 -17.25
CA LEU A 8 -3.18 -30.97 -15.98
C LEU A 8 -2.25 -30.10 -15.11
N LYS A 9 -0.94 -30.34 -15.20
CA LYS A 9 0.08 -29.58 -14.48
C LYS A 9 0.46 -28.28 -15.19
N ASN A 10 0.00 -28.00 -16.40
CA ASN A 10 0.34 -26.76 -17.10
C ASN A 10 -0.18 -25.52 -16.33
N THR A 11 -1.35 -25.62 -15.69
CA THR A 11 -1.88 -24.55 -14.80
C THR A 11 -0.93 -24.20 -13.67
N LEU A 12 -0.14 -25.17 -13.19
CA LEU A 12 0.90 -24.96 -12.18
C LEU A 12 1.92 -23.93 -12.68
N ILE A 13 2.36 -24.04 -13.93
CA ILE A 13 3.33 -23.12 -14.55
C ILE A 13 2.72 -21.74 -14.69
N LEU A 14 1.50 -21.65 -15.22
CA LEU A 14 0.81 -20.37 -15.39
C LEU A 14 0.74 -19.61 -14.06
N THR A 15 0.33 -20.32 -13.01
CA THR A 15 0.11 -19.70 -11.71
C THR A 15 1.42 -19.39 -10.99
N LEU A 16 2.41 -20.26 -11.12
CA LEU A 16 3.75 -20.03 -10.58
C LEU A 16 4.33 -18.74 -11.18
N THR A 17 4.28 -18.59 -12.50
CA THR A 17 4.83 -17.41 -13.21
C THR A 17 4.03 -16.13 -12.95
N GLY A 18 2.70 -16.24 -12.89
CA GLY A 18 1.80 -15.13 -12.57
C GLY A 18 1.93 -14.66 -11.13
N SER A 19 1.94 -15.58 -10.15
CA SER A 19 1.90 -15.26 -8.72
C SER A 19 3.27 -14.96 -8.11
N MET A 20 4.37 -15.38 -8.75
CA MET A 20 5.74 -15.14 -8.25
C MET A 20 6.01 -13.66 -7.96
N MET A 21 5.43 -12.77 -8.77
CA MET A 21 5.65 -11.33 -8.67
C MET A 21 5.20 -10.76 -7.34
N ASN A 22 4.13 -11.30 -6.74
CA ASN A 22 3.66 -10.88 -5.42
C ASN A 22 4.72 -11.19 -4.35
N GLY A 23 5.35 -12.36 -4.43
CA GLY A 23 6.45 -12.75 -3.55
C GLY A 23 7.68 -11.86 -3.74
N LEU A 24 8.13 -11.65 -4.99
CA LEU A 24 9.34 -10.87 -5.26
C LEU A 24 9.24 -9.41 -4.79
N GLN A 25 8.07 -8.79 -4.95
CA GLN A 25 7.83 -7.42 -4.50
C GLN A 25 7.95 -7.24 -2.99
N THR A 26 7.83 -8.30 -2.18
CA THR A 26 8.01 -8.22 -0.73
C THR A 26 9.47 -8.24 -0.30
N LEU A 27 10.39 -8.67 -1.17
CA LEU A 27 11.81 -8.81 -0.85
C LEU A 27 12.53 -7.46 -0.90
N PRO A 28 13.13 -6.98 0.21
CA PRO A 28 13.91 -5.73 0.21
C PRO A 28 15.04 -5.73 -0.82
N GLN A 29 15.69 -6.88 -1.01
CA GLN A 29 16.79 -7.06 -1.97
C GLN A 29 16.35 -6.83 -3.41
N TRP A 30 15.13 -7.23 -3.77
CA TRP A 30 14.55 -6.99 -5.09
C TRP A 30 14.22 -5.50 -5.27
N ARG A 31 13.61 -4.87 -4.25
CA ARG A 31 13.28 -3.44 -4.28
C ARG A 31 14.53 -2.58 -4.44
N THR A 32 15.56 -2.83 -3.64
CA THR A 32 16.83 -2.09 -3.70
C THR A 32 17.52 -2.28 -5.06
N PHE A 33 17.55 -3.50 -5.61
CA PHE A 33 18.20 -3.76 -6.90
C PHE A 33 17.56 -3.00 -8.07
N PHE A 34 16.23 -2.81 -8.04
CA PHE A 34 15.50 -2.08 -9.08
C PHE A 34 15.16 -0.63 -8.71
N ASN A 35 15.88 -0.03 -7.75
CA ASN A 35 15.71 1.37 -7.31
C ASN A 35 14.29 1.70 -6.79
N ASN A 36 13.68 0.79 -6.03
CA ASN A 36 12.35 0.95 -5.41
C ASN A 36 11.27 1.40 -6.41
N PRO A 37 10.89 0.55 -7.38
CA PRO A 37 9.90 0.92 -8.40
C PRO A 37 8.55 1.26 -7.75
N GLN A 38 8.01 2.45 -8.05
CA GLN A 38 6.74 2.99 -7.54
C GLN A 38 5.81 3.40 -8.68
N GLY A 39 4.51 3.58 -8.35
CA GLY A 39 3.47 4.09 -9.23
C GLY A 39 3.40 3.37 -10.58
N ALA A 40 3.45 4.15 -11.67
CA ALA A 40 3.31 3.66 -13.04
C ALA A 40 4.31 2.54 -13.42
N THR A 41 5.54 2.60 -12.93
CA THR A 41 6.57 1.59 -13.22
C THR A 41 6.19 0.24 -12.61
N LEU A 42 5.75 0.23 -11.35
CA LEU A 42 5.30 -0.98 -10.66
C LEU A 42 4.01 -1.54 -11.30
N GLY A 43 3.07 -0.65 -11.65
CA GLY A 43 1.85 -1.00 -12.37
C GLY A 43 2.14 -1.67 -13.72
N LEU A 44 3.09 -1.14 -14.49
CA LEU A 44 3.55 -1.71 -15.75
C LEU A 44 4.15 -3.10 -15.55
N MET A 45 5.01 -3.28 -14.53
CA MET A 45 5.65 -4.56 -14.22
C MET A 45 4.64 -5.67 -13.90
N ASN A 46 3.53 -5.34 -13.22
CA ASN A 46 2.47 -6.29 -12.91
C ASN A 46 1.53 -6.53 -14.10
N SER A 47 1.24 -5.49 -14.89
CA SER A 47 0.26 -5.55 -15.99
C SER A 47 0.83 -6.14 -17.28
N VAL A 48 2.15 -6.10 -17.50
CA VAL A 48 2.78 -6.58 -18.73
C VAL A 48 2.59 -8.09 -18.95
N TYR A 49 2.52 -8.87 -17.87
CA TYR A 49 2.30 -10.31 -17.91
C TYR A 49 0.90 -10.67 -18.46
N PRO A 50 -0.22 -10.25 -17.83
CA PRO A 50 -1.57 -10.54 -18.35
C PRO A 50 -1.84 -9.84 -19.70
N LEU A 51 -1.19 -8.70 -19.98
CA LEU A 51 -1.26 -8.06 -21.29
C LEU A 51 -0.63 -8.95 -22.38
N GLY A 52 0.54 -9.53 -22.10
CA GLY A 52 1.20 -10.49 -22.98
C GLY A 52 0.33 -11.73 -23.26
N GLU A 53 -0.32 -12.28 -22.23
CA GLU A 53 -1.27 -13.38 -22.38
C GLU A 53 -2.45 -12.98 -23.29
N THR A 54 -3.04 -11.80 -23.08
CA THR A 54 -4.20 -11.31 -23.86
C THR A 54 -3.90 -11.22 -25.35
N VAL A 55 -2.76 -10.62 -25.72
CA VAL A 55 -2.38 -10.41 -27.13
C VAL A 55 -2.04 -11.74 -27.83
N SER A 56 -1.41 -12.66 -27.10
CA SER A 56 -0.94 -13.93 -27.67
C SER A 56 -2.06 -14.96 -27.91
N LEU A 57 -3.17 -14.89 -27.18
CA LEU A 57 -4.30 -15.83 -27.31
C LEU A 57 -4.86 -15.92 -28.74
N PHE A 58 -4.83 -14.85 -29.52
CA PHE A 58 -5.25 -14.88 -30.93
C PHE A 58 -4.33 -15.75 -31.79
N ALA A 59 -3.02 -15.63 -31.57
CA ALA A 59 -2.03 -16.46 -32.24
C ALA A 59 -2.12 -17.91 -31.78
N VAL A 60 -2.33 -18.16 -30.47
CA VAL A 60 -2.50 -19.51 -29.92
C VAL A 60 -3.72 -20.21 -30.51
N SER A 61 -4.86 -19.52 -30.61
CA SER A 61 -6.05 -20.09 -31.27
C SER A 61 -5.76 -20.48 -32.71
N TYR A 62 -5.09 -19.63 -33.48
CA TYR A 62 -4.74 -19.92 -34.86
C TYR A 62 -3.80 -21.13 -34.98
N ILE A 63 -2.75 -21.17 -34.17
CA ILE A 63 -1.75 -22.25 -34.18
C ILE A 63 -2.39 -23.57 -33.73
N SER A 64 -3.20 -23.55 -32.68
CA SER A 64 -3.87 -24.71 -32.10
C SER A 64 -4.88 -25.34 -33.08
N ASP A 65 -5.66 -24.50 -33.77
CA ASP A 65 -6.59 -24.95 -34.81
C ASP A 65 -5.84 -25.56 -36.01
N ARG A 66 -4.74 -24.92 -36.44
CA ARG A 66 -4.02 -25.31 -37.65
C ARG A 66 -3.11 -26.53 -37.45
N TRP A 67 -2.30 -26.56 -36.41
CA TRP A 67 -1.25 -27.59 -36.23
C TRP A 67 -1.51 -28.56 -35.09
N GLY A 68 -2.69 -28.49 -34.46
CA GLY A 68 -3.03 -29.35 -33.32
C GLY A 68 -2.60 -28.72 -32.00
N ARG A 69 -2.86 -29.43 -30.90
CA ARG A 69 -2.77 -28.88 -29.55
C ARG A 69 -1.37 -29.10 -28.99
N LYS A 70 -0.64 -30.12 -29.46
CA LYS A 70 0.70 -30.49 -28.96
C LYS A 70 1.79 -29.49 -29.36
N LEU A 71 1.74 -28.93 -30.57
CA LEU A 71 2.75 -27.97 -31.04
C LEU A 71 2.76 -26.67 -30.21
N PRO A 72 1.63 -25.98 -29.97
CA PRO A 72 1.64 -24.81 -29.10
C PRO A 72 2.14 -25.14 -27.68
N LEU A 73 1.80 -26.31 -27.12
CA LEU A 73 2.34 -26.75 -25.82
C LEU A 73 3.88 -26.87 -25.83
N LEU A 74 4.46 -27.46 -26.89
CA LEU A 74 5.91 -27.57 -27.04
C LEU A 74 6.58 -26.19 -27.07
N ILE A 75 6.04 -25.28 -27.88
CA ILE A 75 6.54 -23.90 -28.02
C ILE A 75 6.47 -23.20 -26.66
N GLY A 76 5.33 -23.28 -25.96
CA GLY A 76 5.12 -22.69 -24.66
C GLY A 76 6.12 -23.21 -23.60
N LEU A 77 6.35 -24.53 -23.53
CA LEU A 77 7.26 -25.11 -22.55
C LEU A 77 8.72 -24.65 -22.79
N ILE A 78 9.22 -24.74 -24.02
CA ILE A 78 10.59 -24.33 -24.35
C ILE A 78 10.78 -22.84 -24.08
N ALA A 79 9.83 -22.01 -24.54
CA ALA A 79 9.88 -20.58 -24.34
C ALA A 79 9.83 -20.20 -22.85
N CYS A 80 8.97 -20.85 -22.04
CA CYS A 80 8.91 -20.59 -20.60
C CYS A 80 10.25 -20.88 -19.90
N ILE A 81 10.99 -21.92 -20.32
CA ILE A 81 12.34 -22.22 -19.79
C ILE A 81 13.30 -21.07 -20.11
N ILE A 82 13.37 -20.69 -21.39
CA ILE A 82 14.26 -19.63 -21.88
C ILE A 82 13.98 -18.30 -21.18
N PHE A 83 12.71 -17.88 -21.13
CA PHE A 83 12.34 -16.58 -20.58
C PHE A 83 12.37 -16.54 -19.05
N SER A 84 12.22 -17.68 -18.36
CA SER A 84 12.46 -17.77 -16.91
C SER A 84 13.94 -17.58 -16.58
N ILE A 85 14.84 -18.14 -17.40
CA ILE A 85 16.28 -17.93 -17.28
C ILE A 85 16.62 -16.45 -17.52
N LEU A 86 16.06 -15.85 -18.59
CA LEU A 86 16.26 -14.43 -18.87
C LEU A 86 15.74 -13.53 -17.73
N GLN A 87 14.60 -13.86 -17.11
CA GLN A 87 14.08 -13.13 -15.95
C GLN A 87 15.03 -13.26 -14.75
N GLY A 88 15.49 -14.48 -14.42
CA GLY A 88 16.39 -14.71 -13.30
C GLY A 88 17.79 -14.11 -13.50
N LEU A 89 18.22 -13.92 -14.74
CA LEU A 89 19.50 -13.31 -15.09
C LEU A 89 19.42 -11.81 -15.39
N ALA A 90 18.25 -11.19 -15.25
CA ALA A 90 18.04 -9.77 -15.48
C ALA A 90 19.04 -8.90 -14.70
N GLN A 91 19.55 -7.85 -15.36
CA GLN A 91 20.54 -6.92 -14.80
C GLN A 91 19.96 -5.51 -14.60
N ASN A 92 18.84 -5.22 -15.24
CA ASN A 92 18.15 -3.93 -15.14
C ASN A 92 16.64 -4.13 -15.27
N ILE A 93 15.88 -3.10 -14.87
CA ILE A 93 14.41 -3.16 -14.82
C ILE A 93 13.78 -3.44 -16.19
N HIS A 94 14.35 -2.89 -17.27
CA HIS A 94 13.84 -3.07 -18.62
C HIS A 94 13.96 -4.54 -19.09
N SER A 95 15.12 -5.16 -18.86
CA SER A 95 15.34 -6.59 -19.17
C SER A 95 14.39 -7.49 -18.40
N PHE A 96 14.08 -7.14 -17.15
CA PHE A 96 13.11 -7.87 -16.32
C PHE A 96 11.68 -7.73 -16.86
N ILE A 97 11.26 -6.51 -17.23
CA ILE A 97 9.93 -6.24 -17.82
C ILE A 97 9.76 -6.99 -19.14
N ILE A 98 10.77 -6.97 -20.01
CA ILE A 98 10.74 -7.68 -21.30
C ILE A 98 10.62 -9.19 -21.07
N ALA A 99 11.42 -9.76 -20.16
CA ALA A 99 11.33 -11.17 -19.82
C ALA A 99 9.93 -11.55 -19.30
N ARG A 100 9.31 -10.72 -18.47
CA ARG A 100 7.91 -10.93 -18.02
C ARG A 100 6.88 -10.83 -19.14
N ALA A 101 7.03 -9.87 -20.06
CA ALA A 101 6.15 -9.75 -21.22
C ALA A 101 6.18 -11.02 -22.07
N LEU A 102 7.38 -11.54 -22.32
CA LEU A 102 7.59 -12.76 -23.08
C LEU A 102 7.08 -13.99 -22.33
N LEU A 103 7.30 -14.08 -21.02
CA LEU A 103 6.70 -15.13 -20.19
C LEU A 103 5.17 -15.11 -20.27
N GLY A 104 4.53 -13.94 -20.20
CA GLY A 104 3.08 -13.80 -20.40
C GLY A 104 2.64 -14.28 -21.78
N ILE A 105 3.35 -13.90 -22.83
CA ILE A 105 3.04 -14.35 -24.20
C ILE A 105 3.07 -15.88 -24.31
N PHE A 106 4.09 -16.55 -23.77
CA PHE A 106 4.27 -17.99 -23.99
C PHE A 106 3.61 -18.89 -22.95
N THR A 107 3.15 -18.34 -21.84
CA THR A 107 2.29 -19.07 -20.89
C THR A 107 0.88 -19.26 -21.42
N SER A 108 0.36 -18.36 -22.28
CA SER A 108 -0.92 -18.55 -22.97
C SER A 108 -0.93 -19.76 -23.92
N PHE A 109 0.24 -20.09 -24.51
CA PHE A 109 0.46 -21.29 -25.34
C PHE A 109 0.33 -22.59 -24.53
N LEU A 110 0.44 -22.50 -23.20
CA LEU A 110 0.12 -23.59 -22.28
C LEU A 110 -1.35 -23.50 -21.84
N GLY A 111 -1.84 -22.31 -21.50
CA GLY A 111 -3.16 -22.10 -20.91
C GLY A 111 -4.35 -22.49 -21.79
N GLN A 112 -4.32 -22.13 -23.07
CA GLN A 112 -5.45 -22.35 -23.98
C GLN A 112 -5.59 -23.79 -24.48
N PRO A 113 -4.54 -24.46 -25.01
CA PRO A 113 -4.70 -25.81 -25.56
C PRO A 113 -4.86 -26.88 -24.48
N SER A 114 -4.38 -26.66 -23.25
CA SER A 114 -4.42 -27.65 -22.17
C SER A 114 -5.83 -28.13 -21.79
N PRO A 115 -6.79 -27.26 -21.40
CA PRO A 115 -8.12 -27.73 -21.04
C PRO A 115 -8.87 -28.35 -22.23
N ILE A 116 -8.54 -27.92 -23.46
CA ILE A 116 -9.11 -28.50 -24.69
C ILE A 116 -8.61 -29.93 -24.89
N ILE A 117 -7.29 -30.15 -24.89
CA ILE A 117 -6.74 -31.50 -25.11
C ILE A 117 -7.11 -32.46 -23.98
N ILE A 118 -7.19 -31.97 -22.73
CA ILE A 118 -7.70 -32.74 -21.59
C ILE A 118 -9.13 -33.21 -21.85
N THR A 119 -10.01 -32.30 -22.29
CA THR A 119 -11.42 -32.64 -22.56
C THR A 119 -11.56 -33.59 -23.75
N GLU A 120 -10.69 -33.47 -24.75
CA GLU A 120 -10.72 -34.27 -25.97
C GLU A 120 -10.10 -35.66 -25.81
N LEU A 121 -9.25 -35.87 -24.79
CA LEU A 121 -8.66 -37.16 -24.43
C LEU A 121 -9.35 -37.85 -23.25
N ALA A 122 -10.18 -37.13 -22.50
CA ALA A 122 -10.83 -37.69 -21.32
C ALA A 122 -11.95 -38.67 -21.70
N TYR A 123 -11.97 -39.80 -20.98
CA TYR A 123 -13.02 -40.80 -21.08
C TYR A 123 -14.41 -40.16 -20.86
N PRO A 124 -15.44 -40.49 -21.66
CA PRO A 124 -16.71 -39.77 -21.68
C PRO A 124 -17.35 -39.49 -20.31
N THR A 125 -17.37 -40.48 -19.40
CA THR A 125 -17.98 -40.36 -18.06
C THR A 125 -17.14 -39.58 -17.05
N GLN A 126 -15.86 -39.33 -17.35
CA GLN A 126 -14.93 -38.63 -16.47
C GLN A 126 -14.54 -37.24 -17.00
N ARG A 127 -14.96 -36.92 -18.22
CA ARG A 127 -14.61 -35.68 -18.94
C ARG A 127 -14.83 -34.43 -18.10
N GLY A 128 -16.02 -34.26 -17.53
CA GLY A 128 -16.35 -33.08 -16.71
C GLY A 128 -15.41 -32.92 -15.52
N LYS A 129 -15.21 -33.99 -14.74
CA LYS A 129 -14.31 -34.00 -13.56
C LYS A 129 -12.86 -33.69 -13.93
N ILE A 130 -12.31 -34.36 -14.95
CA ILE A 130 -10.90 -34.21 -15.33
C ILE A 130 -10.63 -32.81 -15.88
N THR A 131 -11.54 -32.27 -16.70
CA THR A 131 -11.41 -30.91 -17.20
C THR A 131 -11.53 -29.88 -16.07
N ALA A 132 -12.44 -30.06 -15.13
CA ALA A 132 -12.56 -29.16 -13.97
C ALA A 132 -11.35 -29.24 -13.03
N LEU A 133 -10.72 -30.41 -12.90
CA LEU A 133 -9.50 -30.57 -12.11
C LEU A 133 -8.35 -29.71 -12.62
N TYR A 134 -8.30 -29.37 -13.91
CA TYR A 134 -7.25 -28.56 -14.52
C TYR A 134 -7.00 -27.24 -13.77
N ASN A 135 -8.05 -26.48 -13.45
CA ASN A 135 -7.85 -25.19 -12.79
C ASN A 135 -7.53 -25.32 -11.30
N THR A 136 -7.84 -26.47 -10.68
CA THR A 136 -7.52 -26.68 -9.26
C THR A 136 -6.01 -26.67 -9.00
N PHE A 137 -5.20 -27.05 -10.01
CA PHE A 137 -3.73 -26.99 -9.97
C PHE A 137 -3.19 -25.55 -9.94
N PHE A 138 -4.05 -24.55 -10.15
CA PHE A 138 -3.73 -23.15 -9.90
C PHE A 138 -3.20 -22.97 -8.48
N TRP A 139 -3.92 -23.49 -7.48
CA TRP A 139 -3.53 -23.33 -6.08
C TRP A 139 -2.21 -24.01 -5.74
N LEU A 140 -1.89 -25.14 -6.36
CA LEU A 140 -0.59 -25.77 -6.18
C LEU A 140 0.56 -24.88 -6.68
N GLY A 141 0.33 -24.11 -7.76
CA GLY A 141 1.32 -23.18 -8.29
C GLY A 141 1.51 -21.98 -7.37
N ALA A 142 0.40 -21.46 -6.82
CA ALA A 142 0.42 -20.40 -5.81
C ALA A 142 1.12 -20.82 -4.51
N ILE A 143 0.87 -22.04 -4.03
CA ILE A 143 1.58 -22.65 -2.89
C ILE A 143 3.08 -22.68 -3.19
N PHE A 144 3.48 -23.25 -4.34
CA PHE A 144 4.90 -23.35 -4.69
C PHE A 144 5.56 -21.96 -4.76
N ALA A 145 4.92 -20.97 -5.38
CA ALA A 145 5.42 -19.61 -5.45
C ALA A 145 5.65 -19.01 -4.05
N ALA A 146 4.63 -19.07 -3.18
CA ALA A 146 4.68 -18.49 -1.84
C ALA A 146 5.77 -19.14 -0.97
N TRP A 147 5.86 -20.46 -0.97
CA TRP A 147 6.85 -21.20 -0.18
C TRP A 147 8.27 -21.06 -0.71
N CYS A 148 8.47 -20.94 -2.03
CA CYS A 148 9.77 -20.64 -2.59
C CYS A 148 10.28 -19.27 -2.16
N THR A 149 9.44 -18.23 -2.22
CA THR A 149 9.83 -16.90 -1.71
C THR A 149 10.08 -16.91 -0.20
N TYR A 150 9.26 -17.64 0.57
CA TYR A 150 9.47 -17.82 2.00
C TYR A 150 10.75 -18.62 2.33
N GLY A 151 11.23 -19.48 1.44
CA GLY A 151 12.50 -20.16 1.60
C GLY A 151 13.70 -19.25 1.35
N THR A 152 13.58 -18.30 0.41
CA THR A 152 14.72 -17.50 -0.06
C THR A 152 14.82 -16.10 0.55
N PHE A 153 13.81 -15.63 1.30
CA PHE A 153 13.82 -14.25 1.83
C PHE A 153 14.99 -13.94 2.77
N LYS A 154 15.50 -14.96 3.49
CA LYS A 154 16.63 -14.81 4.43
C LYS A 154 17.98 -14.66 3.73
N ILE A 155 18.05 -14.84 2.42
CA ILE A 155 19.30 -14.73 1.67
C ILE A 155 19.63 -13.24 1.49
N GLU A 156 20.73 -12.77 2.09
CA GLU A 156 21.21 -11.38 2.01
C GLU A 156 21.93 -11.06 0.68
N SER A 157 21.35 -11.48 -0.46
CA SER A 157 21.88 -11.17 -1.80
C SER A 157 20.78 -11.13 -2.85
N THR A 158 21.12 -10.73 -4.08
CA THR A 158 20.18 -10.75 -5.22
C THR A 158 19.66 -12.15 -5.54
N TRP A 159 20.32 -13.21 -5.06
CA TRP A 159 19.84 -14.59 -5.21
C TRP A 159 18.51 -14.87 -4.50
N SER A 160 18.13 -14.05 -3.50
CA SER A 160 16.81 -14.11 -2.86
C SER A 160 15.64 -14.06 -3.86
N TRP A 161 15.76 -13.28 -4.93
CA TRP A 161 14.74 -13.14 -5.98
C TRP A 161 15.11 -13.85 -7.29
N ARG A 162 16.40 -14.04 -7.58
CA ARG A 162 16.86 -14.77 -8.78
C ARG A 162 16.51 -16.26 -8.68
N ILE A 163 16.66 -16.91 -7.52
CA ILE A 163 16.33 -18.33 -7.35
C ILE A 163 14.85 -18.60 -7.63
N PRO A 164 13.88 -17.92 -6.98
CA PRO A 164 12.47 -18.10 -7.32
C PRO A 164 12.17 -17.74 -8.78
N SER A 165 12.90 -16.78 -9.36
CA SER A 165 12.77 -16.45 -10.78
C SER A 165 13.15 -17.62 -11.70
N LEU A 166 14.28 -18.27 -11.43
CA LEU A 166 14.77 -19.43 -12.20
C LEU A 166 13.91 -20.68 -11.98
N LEU A 167 13.36 -20.86 -10.78
CA LEU A 167 12.49 -22.01 -10.45
C LEU A 167 11.21 -22.05 -11.28
N GLN A 168 10.74 -20.92 -11.83
CA GLN A 168 9.65 -20.91 -12.82
C GLN A 168 9.96 -21.78 -14.05
N GLY A 169 11.23 -21.88 -14.44
CA GLY A 169 11.69 -22.72 -15.57
C GLY A 169 11.88 -24.20 -15.21
N ALA A 170 11.98 -24.55 -13.93
CA ALA A 170 12.19 -25.93 -13.49
C ALA A 170 10.98 -26.83 -13.76
N VAL A 171 9.77 -26.32 -13.51
CA VAL A 171 8.52 -27.05 -13.75
C VAL A 171 8.31 -27.38 -15.24
N PRO A 172 8.45 -26.43 -16.19
CA PRO A 172 8.41 -26.72 -17.62
C PRO A 172 9.41 -27.78 -18.09
N ILE A 173 10.63 -27.85 -17.53
CA ILE A 173 11.62 -28.88 -17.89
C ILE A 173 11.08 -30.27 -17.62
N VAL A 174 10.50 -30.49 -16.44
CA VAL A 174 9.91 -31.78 -16.07
C VAL A 174 8.73 -32.13 -16.98
N GLN A 175 7.93 -31.14 -17.37
CA GLN A 175 6.78 -31.36 -18.25
C GLN A 175 7.18 -31.61 -19.72
N LEU A 176 8.29 -31.04 -20.18
CA LEU A 176 8.81 -31.25 -21.53
C LEU A 176 9.17 -32.72 -21.76
N LEU A 177 9.74 -33.40 -20.75
CA LEU A 177 10.01 -34.84 -20.79
C LEU A 177 8.71 -35.66 -20.94
N GLY A 178 7.63 -35.18 -20.30
CA GLY A 178 6.31 -35.80 -20.38
C GLY A 178 5.62 -35.61 -21.73
N LEU A 179 5.82 -34.46 -22.39
CA LEU A 179 5.10 -34.10 -23.61
C LEU A 179 5.26 -35.12 -24.74
N TYR A 180 6.38 -35.85 -24.78
CA TYR A 180 6.59 -36.94 -25.72
C TYR A 180 5.45 -37.97 -25.69
N PHE A 181 5.00 -38.35 -24.50
CA PHE A 181 3.94 -39.35 -24.26
C PHE A 181 2.52 -38.83 -24.48
N LEU A 182 2.34 -37.53 -24.69
CA LEU A 182 1.03 -36.94 -24.93
C LEU A 182 0.60 -37.18 -26.39
N PRO A 183 -0.50 -37.90 -26.65
CA PRO A 183 -1.07 -38.01 -27.99
C PRO A 183 -1.75 -36.71 -28.40
N GLU A 184 -1.96 -36.54 -29.70
CA GLU A 184 -2.74 -35.42 -30.23
C GLU A 184 -4.25 -35.68 -30.07
N SER A 185 -5.05 -34.62 -30.10
CA SER A 185 -6.50 -34.72 -30.01
C SER A 185 -7.11 -35.63 -31.10
N PRO A 186 -7.89 -36.67 -30.73
CA PRO A 186 -8.60 -37.52 -31.68
C PRO A 186 -9.52 -36.72 -32.59
N ARG A 187 -10.19 -35.69 -32.06
CA ARG A 187 -11.09 -34.82 -32.84
C ARG A 187 -10.32 -34.02 -33.87
N TRP A 188 -9.14 -33.52 -33.53
CA TRP A 188 -8.26 -32.84 -34.48
C TRP A 188 -7.74 -33.77 -35.56
N LEU A 189 -7.29 -34.97 -35.18
CA LEU A 189 -6.84 -35.99 -36.12
C LEU A 189 -7.93 -36.35 -37.14
N VAL A 190 -9.18 -36.54 -36.71
CA VAL A 190 -10.31 -36.79 -37.62
C VAL A 190 -10.57 -35.57 -38.52
N SER A 191 -10.51 -34.34 -38.00
CA SER A 191 -10.70 -33.11 -38.80
C SER A 191 -9.62 -32.91 -39.87
N ARG A 192 -8.44 -33.53 -39.70
CA ARG A 192 -7.34 -33.55 -40.66
C ARG A 192 -7.31 -34.80 -41.54
N GLY A 193 -8.34 -35.66 -41.47
CA GLY A 193 -8.43 -36.90 -42.23
C GLY A 193 -7.57 -38.06 -41.71
N ARG A 194 -6.84 -37.89 -40.60
CA ARG A 194 -5.98 -38.90 -39.95
C ARG A 194 -6.79 -39.85 -39.07
N LYS A 195 -7.76 -40.55 -39.68
CA LYS A 195 -8.77 -41.36 -38.96
C LYS A 195 -8.18 -42.56 -38.21
N GLU A 196 -7.22 -43.26 -38.81
CA GLU A 196 -6.63 -44.45 -38.19
C GLU A 196 -5.80 -44.11 -36.95
N GLU A 197 -5.11 -42.98 -36.97
CA GLU A 197 -4.38 -42.50 -35.80
C GLU A 197 -5.35 -42.06 -34.68
N ALA A 198 -6.45 -41.39 -35.04
CA ALA A 198 -7.49 -41.05 -34.07
C ALA A 198 -8.10 -42.30 -33.41
N ARG A 199 -8.36 -43.35 -34.21
CA ARG A 199 -8.85 -44.64 -33.72
C ARG A 199 -7.85 -45.28 -32.76
N LYS A 200 -6.56 -45.27 -33.10
CA LYS A 200 -5.50 -45.79 -32.23
C LYS A 200 -5.44 -45.06 -30.88
N VAL A 201 -5.50 -43.72 -30.89
CA VAL A 201 -5.50 -42.94 -29.64
C VAL A 201 -6.72 -43.27 -28.77
N LEU A 202 -7.92 -43.38 -29.36
CA LEU A 202 -9.11 -43.78 -28.60
C LEU A 202 -9.00 -45.21 -28.08
N ALA A 203 -8.47 -46.14 -28.87
CA ALA A 203 -8.24 -47.52 -28.44
C ALA A 203 -7.30 -47.60 -27.24
N ASP A 204 -6.14 -46.94 -27.31
CA ASP A 204 -5.12 -46.95 -26.26
C ASP A 204 -5.65 -46.36 -24.92
N TYR A 205 -6.50 -45.34 -24.99
CA TYR A 205 -6.93 -44.59 -23.79
C TYR A 205 -8.31 -45.00 -23.26
N HIS A 206 -9.22 -45.46 -24.11
CA HIS A 206 -10.60 -45.78 -23.73
C HIS A 206 -10.92 -47.29 -23.76
N ALA A 207 -10.16 -48.08 -24.52
CA ALA A 207 -10.40 -49.52 -24.70
C ALA A 207 -9.18 -50.42 -24.42
N GLY A 208 -8.12 -49.89 -23.80
CA GLY A 208 -6.94 -50.68 -23.43
C GLY A 208 -6.14 -51.23 -24.63
N GLY A 209 -6.24 -50.59 -25.79
CA GLY A 209 -5.58 -50.97 -27.03
C GLY A 209 -6.47 -51.71 -28.04
N ASP A 210 -7.72 -52.02 -27.69
CA ASP A 210 -8.68 -52.67 -28.60
C ASP A 210 -9.29 -51.66 -29.59
N THR A 211 -8.86 -51.71 -30.85
CA THR A 211 -9.33 -50.83 -31.94
C THR A 211 -10.73 -51.18 -32.44
N GLU A 212 -11.21 -52.39 -32.19
CA GLU A 212 -12.53 -52.88 -32.63
C GLU A 212 -13.59 -52.77 -31.53
N SER A 213 -13.23 -52.22 -30.37
CA SER A 213 -14.16 -52.01 -29.27
C SER A 213 -15.41 -51.24 -29.73
N PRO A 214 -16.63 -51.67 -29.31
CA PRO A 214 -17.87 -50.96 -29.63
C PRO A 214 -17.85 -49.49 -29.22
N LEU A 215 -17.15 -49.16 -28.12
CA LEU A 215 -16.99 -47.80 -27.63
C LEU A 215 -16.17 -46.93 -28.61
N VAL A 216 -15.03 -47.43 -29.07
CA VAL A 216 -14.15 -46.71 -30.01
C VAL A 216 -14.88 -46.46 -31.34
N THR A 217 -15.62 -47.47 -31.82
CA THR A 217 -16.44 -47.35 -33.04
C THR A 217 -17.54 -46.31 -32.87
N PHE A 218 -18.21 -46.30 -31.71
CA PHE A 218 -19.24 -45.31 -31.38
C PHE A 218 -18.66 -43.89 -31.33
N GLU A 219 -17.56 -43.67 -30.62
CA GLU A 219 -16.91 -42.36 -30.51
C GLU A 219 -16.38 -41.86 -31.85
N MET A 220 -15.78 -42.73 -32.67
CA MET A 220 -15.34 -42.37 -34.03
C MET A 220 -16.53 -41.95 -34.92
N ARG A 221 -17.68 -42.60 -34.78
CA ARG A 221 -18.90 -42.23 -35.52
C ARG A 221 -19.47 -40.90 -35.02
N GLU A 222 -19.52 -40.70 -33.71
CA GLU A 222 -19.98 -39.44 -33.09
C GLU A 222 -19.10 -38.26 -33.54
N ILE A 223 -17.78 -38.38 -33.42
CA ILE A 223 -16.83 -37.33 -33.84
C ILE A 223 -17.01 -37.01 -35.32
N LYS A 224 -17.16 -38.02 -36.17
CA LYS A 224 -17.35 -37.83 -37.61
C LYS A 224 -18.67 -37.09 -37.90
N HIS A 225 -19.76 -37.51 -37.26
CA HIS A 225 -21.07 -36.89 -37.44
C HIS A 225 -21.05 -35.40 -37.05
N VAL A 226 -20.55 -35.09 -35.85
CA VAL A 226 -20.45 -33.71 -35.35
C VAL A 226 -19.57 -32.85 -36.26
N LEU A 227 -18.45 -33.36 -36.76
CA LEU A 227 -17.58 -32.61 -37.67
C LEU A 227 -18.22 -32.37 -39.05
N THR A 228 -19.03 -33.31 -39.56
CA THR A 228 -19.74 -33.14 -40.83
C THR A 228 -20.85 -32.10 -40.69
N GLU A 229 -21.67 -32.18 -39.64
CA GLU A 229 -22.70 -31.17 -39.34
C GLU A 229 -22.08 -29.77 -39.11
N GLU A 230 -20.97 -29.70 -38.38
CA GLU A 230 -20.27 -28.43 -38.16
C GLU A 230 -19.69 -27.85 -39.46
N ALA A 231 -19.16 -28.70 -40.37
CA ALA A 231 -18.64 -28.24 -41.67
C ALA A 231 -19.73 -27.72 -42.61
N GLU A 232 -20.95 -28.25 -42.51
CA GLU A 232 -22.11 -27.79 -43.29
C GLU A 232 -22.66 -26.45 -42.78
N VAL A 233 -22.62 -26.21 -41.46
CA VAL A 233 -23.15 -24.98 -40.83
C VAL A 233 -22.12 -23.84 -40.81
N ILE A 234 -20.83 -24.15 -40.66
CA ILE A 234 -19.75 -23.17 -40.48
C ILE A 234 -18.90 -23.10 -41.74
N SER A 235 -19.26 -22.18 -42.64
CA SER A 235 -18.61 -22.05 -43.95
C SER A 235 -17.21 -21.42 -43.89
N THR A 236 -16.81 -20.79 -42.78
CA THR A 236 -15.50 -20.13 -42.63
C THR A 236 -14.91 -20.25 -41.22
N ASN A 237 -13.58 -20.33 -41.13
CA ASN A 237 -12.82 -20.30 -39.88
C ASN A 237 -12.65 -18.86 -39.32
N SER A 238 -13.74 -18.10 -39.24
CA SER A 238 -13.72 -16.70 -38.81
C SER A 238 -14.02 -16.53 -37.31
N TRP A 239 -13.51 -15.47 -36.70
CA TRP A 239 -13.89 -15.03 -35.35
C TRP A 239 -15.32 -14.49 -35.29
N SER A 240 -15.86 -13.99 -36.41
CA SER A 240 -17.24 -13.50 -36.50
C SER A 240 -18.29 -14.59 -36.25
N GLU A 241 -17.93 -15.86 -36.40
CA GLU A 241 -18.82 -17.00 -36.14
C GLU A 241 -19.25 -17.12 -34.68
N LEU A 242 -18.45 -16.59 -33.74
CA LEU A 242 -18.79 -16.53 -32.32
C LEU A 242 -20.05 -15.71 -32.02
N ILE A 243 -20.40 -14.77 -32.90
CA ILE A 243 -21.56 -13.88 -32.74
C ILE A 243 -22.57 -14.00 -33.89
N ARG A 244 -22.35 -14.90 -34.83
CA ARG A 244 -23.19 -15.02 -36.04
C ARG A 244 -24.59 -15.56 -35.71
N THR A 245 -24.66 -16.70 -35.03
CA THR A 245 -25.93 -17.37 -34.71
C THR A 245 -26.45 -16.99 -33.32
N PRO A 246 -27.78 -17.02 -33.07
CA PRO A 246 -28.34 -16.76 -31.74
C PRO A 246 -27.76 -17.67 -30.64
N ALA A 247 -27.51 -18.94 -30.96
CA ALA A 247 -26.89 -19.90 -30.05
C ALA A 247 -25.44 -19.52 -29.71
N ASN A 248 -24.64 -19.12 -30.71
CA ASN A 248 -23.26 -18.71 -30.48
C ASN A 248 -23.17 -17.40 -29.71
N ARG A 249 -24.05 -16.42 -29.97
CA ARG A 249 -24.15 -15.18 -29.17
C ARG A 249 -24.36 -15.48 -27.69
N LYS A 250 -25.26 -16.42 -27.36
CA LYS A 250 -25.53 -16.82 -25.97
C LYS A 250 -24.31 -17.48 -25.33
N ARG A 251 -23.62 -18.39 -26.03
CA ARG A 251 -22.39 -19.04 -25.54
C ARG A 251 -21.27 -18.04 -25.31
N THR A 252 -21.07 -17.12 -26.26
CA THR A 252 -20.06 -16.07 -26.18
C THR A 252 -20.34 -15.08 -25.05
N LEU A 253 -21.61 -14.70 -24.83
CA LEU A 253 -22.00 -13.88 -23.68
C LEU A 253 -21.67 -14.57 -22.35
N ILE A 254 -22.01 -15.86 -22.23
CA ILE A 254 -21.68 -16.66 -21.03
C ILE A 254 -20.16 -16.70 -20.81
N ALA A 255 -19.37 -16.90 -21.88
CA ALA A 255 -17.92 -16.93 -21.82
C ALA A 255 -17.32 -15.59 -21.34
N VAL A 256 -17.81 -14.46 -21.85
CA VAL A 256 -17.37 -13.11 -21.43
C VAL A 256 -17.74 -12.84 -19.98
N VAL A 257 -18.99 -13.14 -19.58
CA VAL A 257 -19.45 -12.97 -18.19
C VAL A 257 -18.63 -13.84 -17.25
N LEU A 258 -18.42 -15.11 -17.59
CA LEU A 258 -17.63 -16.03 -16.78
C LEU A 258 -16.19 -15.54 -16.62
N GLY A 259 -15.53 -15.14 -17.70
CA GLY A 259 -14.17 -14.63 -17.66
C GLY A 259 -14.03 -13.37 -16.80
N PHE A 260 -14.84 -12.35 -17.09
CA PHE A 260 -14.75 -11.05 -16.42
C PHE A 260 -15.12 -11.14 -14.92
N PHE A 261 -16.26 -11.77 -14.60
CA PHE A 261 -16.75 -11.87 -13.22
C PHE A 261 -15.99 -12.90 -12.38
N ALA A 262 -15.15 -13.75 -12.97
CA ALA A 262 -14.21 -14.55 -12.18
C ALA A 262 -13.20 -13.67 -11.43
N GLN A 263 -12.89 -12.46 -11.93
CA GLN A 263 -12.04 -11.47 -11.26
C GLN A 263 -12.85 -10.44 -10.46
N TRP A 264 -14.00 -10.02 -10.99
CA TRP A 264 -14.83 -8.94 -10.43
C TRP A 264 -15.83 -9.36 -9.35
N ASN A 265 -15.54 -10.45 -8.65
CA ASN A 265 -16.39 -10.96 -7.57
C ASN A 265 -15.83 -10.70 -6.17
N GLY A 266 -14.70 -10.00 -6.06
CA GLY A 266 -14.02 -9.69 -4.80
C GLY A 266 -12.74 -10.50 -4.55
N VAL A 267 -12.44 -11.52 -5.39
CA VAL A 267 -11.29 -12.40 -5.18
C VAL A 267 -9.94 -11.67 -5.24
N GLY A 268 -9.84 -10.58 -6.00
CA GLY A 268 -8.62 -9.78 -6.11
C GLY A 268 -8.22 -9.10 -4.78
N VAL A 269 -9.19 -8.65 -3.99
CA VAL A 269 -8.93 -7.97 -2.70
C VAL A 269 -8.14 -8.89 -1.78
N VAL A 270 -8.55 -10.16 -1.66
CA VAL A 270 -7.83 -11.09 -0.80
C VAL A 270 -6.58 -11.63 -1.49
N SER A 271 -6.64 -11.98 -2.78
CA SER A 271 -5.50 -12.61 -3.47
C SER A 271 -4.26 -11.71 -3.57
N TYR A 272 -4.46 -10.39 -3.64
CA TYR A 272 -3.37 -9.42 -3.79
C TYR A 272 -3.16 -8.54 -2.54
N TYR A 273 -4.19 -8.32 -1.72
CA TYR A 273 -4.16 -7.39 -0.58
C TYR A 273 -4.50 -8.04 0.76
N LEU A 274 -4.38 -9.36 0.90
CA LEU A 274 -4.60 -10.06 2.17
C LEU A 274 -3.87 -9.39 3.34
N VAL A 275 -2.61 -8.98 3.16
CA VAL A 275 -1.84 -8.32 4.23
C VAL A 275 -2.49 -7.01 4.67
N LEU A 276 -2.97 -6.19 3.74
CA LEU A 276 -3.65 -4.93 4.06
C LEU A 276 -4.97 -5.20 4.79
N VAL A 277 -5.75 -6.17 4.30
CA VAL A 277 -6.99 -6.63 4.96
C VAL A 277 -6.73 -7.17 6.36
N LEU A 278 -5.61 -7.88 6.57
CA LEU A 278 -5.24 -8.40 7.87
C LEU A 278 -4.78 -7.27 8.82
N ASN A 279 -4.10 -6.26 8.29
CA ASN A 279 -3.72 -5.07 9.06
C ASN A 279 -4.94 -4.28 9.55
N THR A 280 -5.98 -4.11 8.71
CA THR A 280 -7.20 -3.37 9.11
C THR A 280 -7.97 -4.05 10.25
N ILE A 281 -7.72 -5.33 10.48
CA ILE A 281 -8.31 -6.12 11.58
C ILE A 281 -7.32 -6.43 12.70
N GLY A 282 -6.21 -5.68 12.79
CA GLY A 282 -5.24 -5.77 13.89
C GLY A 282 -4.23 -6.92 13.79
N VAL A 283 -4.26 -7.73 12.73
CA VAL A 283 -3.29 -8.82 12.51
C VAL A 283 -2.08 -8.26 11.74
N THR A 284 -1.14 -7.65 12.46
CA THR A 284 0.03 -6.95 11.89
C THR A 284 1.32 -7.76 11.90
N LYS A 285 1.36 -8.88 12.64
CA LYS A 285 2.56 -9.72 12.75
C LYS A 285 2.80 -10.48 11.45
N VAL A 286 3.96 -10.25 10.82
CA VAL A 286 4.38 -10.89 9.54
C VAL A 286 4.28 -12.42 9.59
N LYS A 287 4.66 -13.03 10.72
CA LYS A 287 4.57 -14.48 10.93
C LYS A 287 3.13 -14.99 10.78
N ASP A 288 2.18 -14.29 11.40
CA ASP A 288 0.78 -14.70 11.45
C ASP A 288 0.11 -14.47 10.09
N GLN A 289 0.39 -13.33 9.45
CA GLN A 289 -0.10 -13.03 8.10
C GLN A 289 0.37 -14.04 7.05
N THR A 290 1.66 -14.40 7.09
CA THR A 290 2.25 -15.37 6.15
C THR A 290 1.67 -16.78 6.39
N LEU A 291 1.47 -17.15 7.66
CA LEU A 291 0.87 -18.43 8.03
C LEU A 291 -0.59 -18.52 7.56
N ILE A 292 -1.39 -17.47 7.79
CA ILE A 292 -2.78 -17.39 7.31
C ILE A 292 -2.82 -17.56 5.79
N ASN A 293 -1.97 -16.85 5.05
CA ASN A 293 -1.91 -16.99 3.60
C ASN A 293 -1.57 -18.44 3.18
N GLY A 294 -0.53 -19.04 3.77
CA GLY A 294 -0.12 -20.40 3.46
C GLY A 294 -1.24 -21.44 3.71
N LEU A 295 -1.92 -21.33 4.85
CA LEU A 295 -3.07 -22.20 5.20
C LEU A 295 -4.26 -21.96 4.28
N LEU A 296 -4.53 -20.71 3.91
CA LEU A 296 -5.61 -20.35 2.98
C LEU A 296 -5.39 -20.98 1.61
N GLN A 297 -4.17 -20.99 1.07
CA GLN A 297 -3.89 -21.63 -0.23
C GLN A 297 -4.14 -23.15 -0.20
N ILE A 298 -3.76 -23.82 0.90
CA ILE A 298 -4.01 -25.27 1.09
C ILE A 298 -5.51 -25.54 1.18
N PHE A 299 -6.24 -24.74 1.98
CA PHE A 299 -7.68 -24.83 2.09
C PHE A 299 -8.36 -24.65 0.74
N ASN A 300 -7.97 -23.63 -0.02
CA ASN A 300 -8.51 -23.34 -1.34
C ASN A 300 -8.32 -24.51 -2.32
N TRP A 301 -7.15 -25.15 -2.29
CA TRP A 301 -6.89 -26.33 -3.10
C TRP A 301 -7.82 -27.50 -2.77
N LEU A 302 -7.91 -27.86 -1.48
CA LEU A 302 -8.76 -28.96 -1.02
C LEU A 302 -10.23 -28.74 -1.41
N VAL A 303 -10.75 -27.53 -1.17
CA VAL A 303 -12.14 -27.20 -1.52
C VAL A 303 -12.37 -27.26 -3.03
N SER A 304 -11.48 -26.65 -3.81
CA SER A 304 -11.61 -26.59 -5.28
C SER A 304 -11.58 -27.98 -5.91
N THR A 305 -10.76 -28.89 -5.37
CA THR A 305 -10.69 -30.29 -5.82
C THR A 305 -11.92 -31.10 -5.39
N PHE A 306 -12.21 -31.16 -4.09
CA PHE A 306 -13.21 -32.10 -3.56
C PHE A 306 -14.65 -31.62 -3.68
N LEU A 307 -14.92 -30.35 -3.36
CA LEU A 307 -16.27 -29.77 -3.39
C LEU A 307 -16.59 -29.12 -4.74
N GLY A 308 -15.57 -28.65 -5.46
CA GLY A 308 -15.69 -28.12 -6.82
C GLY A 308 -15.63 -29.21 -7.89
N ALA A 309 -14.42 -29.48 -8.39
CA ALA A 309 -14.18 -30.29 -9.59
C ALA A 309 -14.79 -31.70 -9.56
N LEU A 310 -14.72 -32.41 -8.43
CA LEU A 310 -15.26 -33.76 -8.32
C LEU A 310 -16.79 -33.82 -8.25
N MET A 311 -17.46 -32.72 -7.86
CA MET A 311 -18.92 -32.65 -7.70
C MET A 311 -19.66 -32.14 -8.95
N VAL A 312 -18.92 -31.70 -9.97
CA VAL A 312 -19.45 -31.08 -11.20
C VAL A 312 -20.50 -31.95 -11.91
N ASP A 313 -20.28 -33.26 -11.97
CA ASP A 313 -21.21 -34.20 -12.62
C ASP A 313 -22.37 -34.64 -11.71
N ARG A 314 -22.30 -34.40 -10.39
CA ARG A 314 -23.34 -34.80 -9.43
C ARG A 314 -24.36 -33.70 -9.19
N LEU A 315 -23.91 -32.45 -9.03
CA LEU A 315 -24.77 -31.31 -8.69
C LEU A 315 -25.20 -30.48 -9.90
N GLY A 316 -24.50 -30.65 -11.03
CA GLY A 316 -24.71 -29.87 -12.25
C GLY A 316 -24.11 -28.46 -12.16
N ARG A 317 -23.69 -27.91 -13.31
CA ARG A 317 -22.92 -26.66 -13.39
C ARG A 317 -23.73 -25.45 -12.93
N ARG A 318 -25.01 -25.36 -13.34
CA ARG A 318 -25.89 -24.23 -13.01
C ARG A 318 -26.12 -24.09 -11.51
N THR A 319 -26.38 -25.20 -10.82
CA THR A 319 -26.58 -25.23 -9.36
C THR A 319 -25.32 -24.79 -8.63
N LEU A 320 -24.14 -25.23 -9.09
CA LEU A 320 -22.85 -24.84 -8.53
C LEU A 320 -22.63 -23.32 -8.65
N PHE A 321 -22.87 -22.72 -9.81
CA PHE A 321 -22.72 -21.26 -9.99
C PHE A 321 -23.66 -20.44 -9.11
N PHE A 322 -24.93 -20.83 -8.97
CA PHE A 322 -25.87 -20.13 -8.08
C PHE A 322 -25.48 -20.27 -6.62
N THR A 323 -25.10 -21.47 -6.18
CA THR A 323 -24.68 -21.74 -4.79
C THR A 323 -23.41 -20.97 -4.45
N SER A 324 -22.43 -20.98 -5.36
CA SER A 324 -21.16 -20.27 -5.22
C SER A 324 -21.38 -18.76 -5.14
N THR A 325 -22.12 -18.18 -6.09
CA THR A 325 -22.33 -16.72 -6.13
C THR A 325 -23.19 -16.23 -4.96
N GLY A 326 -24.25 -16.97 -4.58
CA GLY A 326 -25.09 -16.63 -3.44
C GLY A 326 -24.34 -16.72 -2.11
N GLY A 327 -23.55 -17.78 -1.92
CA GLY A 327 -22.74 -17.94 -0.71
C GLY A 327 -21.63 -16.90 -0.60
N MET A 328 -20.98 -16.54 -1.72
CA MET A 328 -20.01 -15.44 -1.77
C MET A 328 -20.65 -14.11 -1.37
N LEU A 329 -21.83 -13.78 -1.91
CA LEU A 329 -22.53 -12.54 -1.60
C LEU A 329 -22.82 -12.42 -0.09
N VAL A 330 -23.39 -13.47 0.51
CA VAL A 330 -23.70 -13.49 1.95
C VAL A 330 -22.43 -13.36 2.79
N ALA A 331 -21.38 -14.13 2.46
CA ALA A 331 -20.11 -14.07 3.16
C ALA A 331 -19.47 -12.67 3.09
N TYR A 332 -19.53 -12.03 1.93
CA TYR A 332 -18.95 -10.70 1.70
C TYR A 332 -19.70 -9.59 2.45
N ILE A 333 -21.03 -9.67 2.51
CA ILE A 333 -21.87 -8.73 3.30
C ILE A 333 -21.51 -8.84 4.80
N ILE A 334 -21.45 -10.06 5.33
CA ILE A 334 -21.13 -10.29 6.74
C ILE A 334 -19.70 -9.84 7.04
N TRP A 335 -18.74 -10.21 6.19
CA TRP A 335 -17.36 -9.79 6.33
C TRP A 335 -17.23 -8.25 6.37
N THR A 336 -17.92 -7.55 5.47
CA THR A 336 -17.90 -6.07 5.43
C THR A 336 -18.46 -5.48 6.72
N GLY A 337 -19.60 -5.98 7.20
CA GLY A 337 -20.22 -5.52 8.45
C GLY A 337 -19.34 -5.75 9.68
N LEU A 338 -18.71 -6.93 9.77
CA LEU A 338 -17.79 -7.26 10.87
C LEU A 338 -16.53 -6.39 10.84
N THR A 339 -16.00 -6.09 9.65
CA THR A 339 -14.83 -5.21 9.50
C THR A 339 -15.18 -3.79 9.96
N ALA A 340 -16.34 -3.26 9.58
CA ALA A 340 -16.81 -1.96 10.06
C ALA A 340 -17.02 -1.93 11.59
N HIS A 341 -17.52 -3.03 12.18
CA HIS A 341 -17.64 -3.14 13.63
C HIS A 341 -16.27 -3.21 14.31
N PHE A 342 -15.32 -3.96 13.76
CA PHE A 342 -13.96 -4.06 14.29
C PHE A 342 -13.27 -2.69 14.32
N ILE A 343 -13.38 -1.91 13.24
CA ILE A 343 -12.77 -0.57 13.17
C ILE A 343 -13.22 0.31 14.33
N ASN A 344 -14.49 0.22 14.74
CA ASN A 344 -15.04 1.01 15.83
C ASN A 344 -14.78 0.41 17.23
N SER A 345 -14.80 -0.91 17.36
CA SER A 345 -14.74 -1.60 18.66
C SER A 345 -13.33 -2.03 19.07
N GLN A 346 -12.43 -2.23 18.11
CA GLN A 346 -11.10 -2.82 18.26
C GLN A 346 -11.12 -4.20 18.97
N ASP A 347 -12.24 -4.92 18.90
CA ASP A 347 -12.39 -6.24 19.53
C ASP A 347 -11.63 -7.33 18.75
N GLU A 348 -10.62 -7.93 19.40
CA GLU A 348 -9.83 -9.01 18.81
C GLU A 348 -10.67 -10.22 18.36
N VAL A 349 -11.79 -10.51 19.05
CA VAL A 349 -12.66 -11.64 18.68
C VAL A 349 -13.29 -11.38 17.32
N THR A 350 -13.83 -10.18 17.11
CA THR A 350 -14.35 -9.73 15.81
C THR A 350 -13.30 -9.83 14.72
N GLY A 351 -12.04 -9.44 15.00
CA GLY A 351 -10.93 -9.57 14.04
C GLY A 351 -10.68 -11.03 13.62
N ARG A 352 -10.70 -11.97 14.57
CA ARG A 352 -10.56 -13.41 14.26
C ARG A 352 -11.74 -13.96 13.47
N VAL A 353 -12.96 -13.49 13.74
CA VAL A 353 -14.16 -13.89 12.98
C VAL A 353 -14.08 -13.36 11.54
N VAL A 354 -13.57 -12.15 11.33
CA VAL A 354 -13.31 -11.61 9.97
C VAL A 354 -12.38 -12.54 9.19
N VAL A 355 -11.28 -13.00 9.79
CA VAL A 355 -10.40 -13.99 9.15
C VAL A 355 -11.17 -15.25 8.78
N GLY A 356 -12.04 -15.76 9.67
CA GLY A 356 -12.91 -16.91 9.37
C GLY A 356 -13.80 -16.69 8.14
N PHE A 357 -14.39 -15.51 7.98
CA PHE A 357 -15.24 -15.19 6.82
C PHE A 357 -14.46 -15.07 5.51
N ILE A 358 -13.17 -14.76 5.54
CA ILE A 358 -12.30 -14.85 4.35
C ILE A 358 -12.25 -16.29 3.85
N PHE A 359 -12.09 -17.28 4.75
CA PHE A 359 -12.13 -18.70 4.38
C PHE A 359 -13.51 -19.11 3.85
N VAL A 360 -14.60 -18.62 4.46
CA VAL A 360 -15.97 -18.90 3.99
C VAL A 360 -16.22 -18.31 2.59
N TYR A 361 -15.75 -17.10 2.32
CA TYR A 361 -15.83 -16.51 0.99
C TYR A 361 -15.11 -17.40 -0.05
N TYR A 362 -13.88 -17.82 0.24
CA TYR A 362 -13.13 -18.69 -0.65
C TYR A 362 -13.70 -20.10 -0.77
N LEU A 363 -14.36 -20.61 0.27
CA LEU A 363 -15.10 -21.87 0.20
C LEU A 363 -16.06 -21.82 -0.99
N PHE A 364 -16.91 -20.78 -1.04
CA PHE A 364 -17.90 -20.63 -2.09
C PHE A 364 -17.27 -20.29 -3.45
N TYR A 365 -16.24 -19.45 -3.51
CA TYR A 365 -15.52 -19.17 -4.76
C TYR A 365 -14.97 -20.45 -5.42
N ASN A 366 -14.39 -21.33 -4.60
CA ASN A 366 -13.76 -22.57 -5.09
C ASN A 366 -14.77 -23.66 -5.50
N VAL A 367 -16.05 -23.54 -5.13
CA VAL A 367 -17.10 -24.51 -5.53
C VAL A 367 -17.44 -24.41 -7.03
N ALA A 368 -17.36 -23.22 -7.64
CA ALA A 368 -17.74 -23.04 -9.04
C ALA A 368 -16.76 -22.16 -9.83
N TRP A 369 -16.58 -20.90 -9.42
CA TRP A 369 -15.85 -19.89 -10.19
C TRP A 369 -14.42 -20.32 -10.54
N ASN A 370 -13.74 -21.02 -9.63
CA ASN A 370 -12.43 -21.57 -9.92
C ASN A 370 -12.48 -22.79 -10.87
N PRO A 371 -13.01 -23.96 -10.50
CA PRO A 371 -12.90 -25.17 -11.33
C PRO A 371 -13.63 -25.07 -12.68
N LEU A 372 -14.68 -24.23 -12.77
CA LEU A 372 -15.50 -24.13 -13.98
C LEU A 372 -15.08 -23.01 -14.95
N LEU A 373 -14.10 -22.18 -14.58
CA LEU A 373 -13.64 -21.05 -15.41
C LEU A 373 -13.27 -21.50 -16.83
N GLN A 374 -12.50 -22.57 -16.97
CA GLN A 374 -12.12 -23.14 -18.26
C GLN A 374 -13.00 -24.32 -18.66
N ALA A 375 -13.47 -25.12 -17.69
CA ALA A 375 -14.21 -26.33 -17.99
C ALA A 375 -15.55 -26.02 -18.67
N TYR A 376 -16.27 -25.01 -18.19
CA TYR A 376 -17.59 -24.69 -18.73
C TYR A 376 -17.53 -24.13 -20.17
N PRO A 377 -16.65 -23.18 -20.53
CA PRO A 377 -16.47 -22.76 -21.92
C PRO A 377 -16.12 -23.93 -22.85
N VAL A 378 -15.21 -24.80 -22.43
CA VAL A 378 -14.76 -25.94 -23.24
C VAL A 378 -15.90 -26.94 -23.50
N GLU A 379 -16.85 -27.07 -22.56
CA GLU A 379 -18.06 -27.89 -22.70
C GLU A 379 -19.15 -27.25 -23.58
N ILE A 380 -19.39 -25.94 -23.46
CA ILE A 380 -20.52 -25.28 -24.17
C ILE A 380 -20.24 -24.98 -25.64
N PHE A 381 -18.97 -24.81 -26.03
CA PHE A 381 -18.62 -24.46 -27.41
C PHE A 381 -18.51 -25.72 -28.31
N PRO A 382 -19.05 -25.64 -29.55
CA PRO A 382 -18.81 -26.64 -30.61
C PRO A 382 -17.32 -26.79 -30.91
N TYR A 383 -16.90 -27.92 -31.49
CA TYR A 383 -15.48 -28.23 -31.67
C TYR A 383 -14.72 -27.16 -32.47
N THR A 384 -15.27 -26.72 -33.60
CA THR A 384 -14.70 -25.66 -34.47
C THR A 384 -14.57 -24.30 -33.81
N LEU A 385 -15.41 -23.97 -32.82
CA LEU A 385 -15.40 -22.67 -32.13
C LEU A 385 -14.76 -22.73 -30.74
N ARG A 386 -14.55 -23.92 -30.18
CA ARG A 386 -14.05 -24.15 -28.82
C ARG A 386 -12.76 -23.41 -28.55
N GLY A 387 -11.81 -23.47 -29.48
CA GLY A 387 -10.53 -22.78 -29.34
C GLY A 387 -10.68 -21.27 -29.19
N ARG A 388 -11.52 -20.65 -30.03
CA ARG A 388 -11.77 -19.20 -30.02
C ARG A 388 -12.63 -18.77 -28.83
N GLY A 389 -13.65 -19.57 -28.49
CA GLY A 389 -14.54 -19.31 -27.35
C GLY A 389 -13.81 -19.34 -26.00
N LEU A 390 -12.88 -20.28 -25.82
CA LEU A 390 -12.01 -20.29 -24.64
C LEU A 390 -11.07 -19.07 -24.62
N SER A 391 -10.50 -18.68 -25.76
CA SER A 391 -9.68 -17.46 -25.84
C SER A 391 -10.47 -16.20 -25.48
N VAL A 392 -11.73 -16.07 -25.90
CA VAL A 392 -12.60 -14.96 -25.47
C VAL A 392 -12.82 -14.96 -23.96
N THR A 393 -13.00 -16.15 -23.36
CA THR A 393 -13.11 -16.27 -21.89
C THR A 393 -11.85 -15.73 -21.20
N TYR A 394 -10.66 -16.14 -21.67
CA TYR A 394 -9.40 -15.68 -21.10
C TYR A 394 -9.13 -14.19 -21.34
N VAL A 395 -9.44 -13.66 -22.52
CA VAL A 395 -9.32 -12.21 -22.79
C VAL A 395 -10.20 -11.43 -21.81
N ALA A 396 -11.46 -11.84 -21.59
CA ALA A 396 -12.34 -11.20 -20.63
C ALA A 396 -11.81 -11.31 -19.18
N PHE A 397 -11.23 -12.46 -18.83
CA PHE A 397 -10.58 -12.68 -17.54
C PHE A 397 -9.39 -11.76 -17.31
N PHE A 398 -8.47 -11.65 -18.28
CA PHE A 398 -7.29 -10.79 -18.15
C PHE A 398 -7.61 -9.30 -18.19
N ILE A 399 -8.60 -8.88 -18.99
CA ILE A 399 -9.12 -7.50 -18.93
C ILE A 399 -9.72 -7.23 -17.55
N GLY A 400 -10.54 -8.15 -17.02
CA GLY A 400 -11.08 -8.06 -15.66
C GLY A 400 -9.98 -7.92 -14.60
N LEU A 401 -8.91 -8.71 -14.72
CA LEU A 401 -7.75 -8.66 -13.84
C LEU A 401 -7.00 -7.32 -13.93
N ILE A 402 -6.73 -6.83 -15.15
CA ILE A 402 -6.02 -5.55 -15.37
C ILE A 402 -6.82 -4.39 -14.78
N LEU A 403 -8.13 -4.33 -15.06
CA LEU A 403 -9.00 -3.29 -14.51
C LEU A 403 -9.13 -3.38 -13.00
N GLY A 404 -9.22 -4.60 -12.45
CA GLY A 404 -9.27 -4.83 -11.01
C GLY A 404 -8.00 -4.34 -10.31
N ASN A 405 -6.83 -4.69 -10.83
CA ASN A 405 -5.54 -4.28 -10.28
C ASN A 405 -5.34 -2.75 -10.36
N GLN A 406 -5.73 -2.10 -11.46
CA GLN A 406 -5.62 -0.64 -11.61
C GLN A 406 -6.58 0.10 -10.67
N TYR A 407 -7.83 -0.35 -10.55
CA TYR A 407 -8.81 0.25 -9.65
C TYR A 407 -8.39 0.11 -8.18
N GLN A 408 -7.92 -1.07 -7.79
CA GLN A 408 -7.44 -1.35 -6.43
C GLN A 408 -6.13 -0.61 -6.11
N ALA A 409 -5.21 -0.47 -7.08
CA ALA A 409 -4.02 0.36 -6.95
C ALA A 409 -4.38 1.84 -6.70
N ASN A 410 -5.31 2.40 -7.48
CA ASN A 410 -5.76 3.78 -7.30
C ASN A 410 -6.46 4.03 -5.96
N MET A 411 -7.15 3.02 -5.40
CA MET A 411 -7.71 3.11 -4.04
C MET A 411 -6.66 2.97 -2.94
N SER A 412 -5.57 2.23 -3.17
CA SER A 412 -4.41 2.19 -2.27
C SER A 412 -3.50 3.43 -2.39
N GLU A 413 -3.57 4.14 -3.52
CA GLU A 413 -2.83 5.38 -3.80
C GLU A 413 -3.60 6.66 -3.44
N SER A 414 -4.86 6.57 -2.98
CA SER A 414 -5.54 7.76 -2.48
C SER A 414 -4.87 8.19 -1.18
N LYS A 415 -4.04 9.23 -1.28
CA LYS A 415 -3.46 9.95 -0.14
C LYS A 415 -4.57 10.17 0.90
N PRO A 416 -4.31 9.91 2.19
CA PRO A 416 -5.32 10.18 3.21
C PRO A 416 -5.78 11.64 3.10
N THR A 417 -7.09 11.82 3.09
CA THR A 417 -7.69 13.15 3.05
C THR A 417 -7.97 13.60 4.47
N LEU A 418 -7.55 14.81 4.83
CA LEU A 418 -7.78 15.40 6.14
C LEU A 418 -8.43 16.77 6.01
N ARG A 419 -9.61 16.94 6.62
CA ARG A 419 -10.42 18.17 6.57
C ARG A 419 -10.18 19.03 7.80
N TRP A 420 -9.62 20.21 7.59
CA TRP A 420 -9.17 21.12 8.63
C TRP A 420 -10.24 22.14 9.02
N GLY A 421 -10.48 22.29 10.32
CA GLY A 421 -11.06 23.47 10.92
C GLY A 421 -9.95 24.34 11.53
N ILE A 422 -9.96 25.63 11.24
CA ILE A 422 -8.93 26.56 11.72
C ILE A 422 -9.53 27.43 12.81
N VAL A 423 -8.94 27.42 14.00
CA VAL A 423 -9.33 28.29 15.11
C VAL A 423 -8.25 29.31 15.37
N GLY A 424 -8.61 30.59 15.21
CA GLY A 424 -7.69 31.72 15.28
C GLY A 424 -7.24 32.16 13.88
N THR A 425 -7.63 33.37 13.50
CA THR A 425 -7.26 33.99 12.21
C THR A 425 -6.02 34.87 12.37
N GLY A 426 -4.96 34.30 12.96
CA GLY A 426 -3.69 34.97 13.24
C GLY A 426 -2.66 34.78 12.12
N MET A 427 -1.48 35.37 12.30
CA MET A 427 -0.37 35.29 11.35
C MET A 427 0.07 33.84 11.10
N ILE A 428 0.16 33.03 12.15
CA ILE A 428 0.63 31.63 12.03
C ILE A 428 -0.35 30.77 11.23
N SER A 429 -1.65 30.90 11.50
CA SER A 429 -2.70 30.26 10.71
C SER A 429 -2.67 30.68 9.24
N SER A 430 -2.32 31.94 8.94
CA SER A 430 -2.20 32.39 7.54
C SER A 430 -1.07 31.65 6.81
N TRP A 431 0.05 31.43 7.49
CA TRP A 431 1.20 30.71 6.94
C TRP A 431 0.91 29.23 6.77
N PHE A 432 0.28 28.60 7.77
CA PHE A 432 -0.15 27.21 7.70
C PHE A 432 -1.05 26.98 6.49
N LEU A 433 -2.10 27.79 6.30
CA LEU A 433 -3.02 27.62 5.17
C LEU A 433 -2.40 27.92 3.81
N SER A 434 -1.53 28.94 3.74
CA SER A 434 -0.78 29.23 2.51
C SER A 434 0.07 28.04 2.08
N ASP A 435 0.74 27.39 3.03
CA ASP A 435 1.58 26.21 2.77
C ASP A 435 0.74 24.97 2.39
N LEU A 436 -0.42 24.75 3.02
CA LEU A 436 -1.34 23.66 2.64
C LEU A 436 -1.95 23.84 1.23
N SER A 437 -1.94 25.06 0.72
CA SER A 437 -2.47 25.39 -0.62
C SER A 437 -1.45 25.14 -1.74
N ILE A 438 -0.20 24.79 -1.40
CA ILE A 438 0.85 24.54 -2.39
C ILE A 438 0.63 23.18 -3.04
N ASP A 439 0.55 23.15 -4.36
CA ASP A 439 0.57 21.90 -5.12
C ASP A 439 1.98 21.30 -5.10
N ARG A 440 2.11 20.12 -4.50
CA ARG A 440 3.39 19.46 -4.26
C ARG A 440 3.38 18.05 -4.81
N LYS A 441 4.45 17.71 -5.54
CA LYS A 441 4.68 16.35 -6.05
C LYS A 441 4.96 15.34 -4.93
N ASP A 442 5.59 15.78 -3.84
CA ASP A 442 5.99 14.95 -2.70
C ASP A 442 4.91 14.84 -1.60
N ALA A 443 3.75 15.48 -1.78
CA ALA A 443 2.67 15.47 -0.79
C ALA A 443 2.26 14.03 -0.44
N GLN A 444 2.17 13.73 0.86
CA GLN A 444 1.77 12.41 1.36
C GLN A 444 0.27 12.36 1.69
N ALA A 445 -0.36 13.51 1.90
CA ALA A 445 -1.79 13.63 2.19
C ALA A 445 -2.51 14.60 1.25
N THR A 446 -3.84 14.59 1.27
CA THR A 446 -4.69 15.62 0.67
C THR A 446 -5.32 16.44 1.79
N HIS A 447 -5.11 17.76 1.78
CA HIS A 447 -5.63 18.64 2.81
C HIS A 447 -6.77 19.49 2.27
N ILE A 448 -7.90 19.49 2.98
CA ILE A 448 -9.07 20.32 2.64
C ILE A 448 -9.26 21.33 3.76
N ILE A 449 -9.27 22.62 3.46
CA ILE A 449 -9.65 23.65 4.42
C ILE A 449 -11.17 23.69 4.46
N GLN A 450 -11.76 23.07 5.48
CA GLN A 450 -13.22 22.90 5.59
C GLN A 450 -13.87 24.10 6.27
N ALA A 451 -13.29 24.57 7.37
CA ALA A 451 -13.90 25.58 8.22
C ALA A 451 -12.89 26.59 8.77
N ILE A 452 -13.31 27.85 8.91
CA ILE A 452 -12.58 28.92 9.60
C ILE A 452 -13.45 29.42 10.75
N GLY A 453 -13.02 29.17 11.98
CA GLY A 453 -13.57 29.76 13.19
C GLY A 453 -12.87 31.09 13.49
N SER A 454 -13.64 32.17 13.57
CA SER A 454 -13.14 33.49 13.97
C SER A 454 -14.01 34.10 15.07
N SER A 455 -13.61 35.27 15.58
CA SER A 455 -14.40 36.03 16.56
C SER A 455 -15.57 36.79 15.94
N SER A 456 -15.61 36.90 14.61
CA SER A 456 -16.76 37.37 13.83
C SER A 456 -16.66 36.84 12.40
N VAL A 457 -17.80 36.70 11.73
CA VAL A 457 -17.87 36.20 10.35
C VAL A 457 -17.11 37.14 9.40
N GLU A 458 -17.19 38.45 9.60
CA GLU A 458 -16.52 39.46 8.77
C GLU A 458 -15.00 39.31 8.83
N LYS A 459 -14.46 39.11 10.04
CA LYS A 459 -13.02 38.90 10.24
C LYS A 459 -12.55 37.61 9.57
N GLY A 460 -13.33 36.54 9.70
CA GLY A 460 -13.06 35.26 9.04
C GLY A 460 -13.08 35.37 7.51
N LYS A 461 -14.09 36.04 6.94
CA LYS A 461 -14.19 36.27 5.49
C LYS A 461 -13.01 37.07 4.96
N LYS A 462 -12.66 38.16 5.63
CA LYS A 462 -11.49 38.97 5.26
C LYS A 462 -10.19 38.16 5.30
N PHE A 463 -10.05 37.27 6.29
CA PHE A 463 -8.89 36.39 6.39
C PHE A 463 -8.81 35.40 5.21
N VAL A 464 -9.93 34.79 4.82
CA VAL A 464 -10.02 33.90 3.64
C VAL A 464 -9.67 34.66 2.37
N GLU A 465 -10.29 35.83 2.14
CA GLU A 465 -10.04 36.69 0.98
C GLU A 465 -8.56 37.10 0.87
N THR A 466 -7.90 37.33 2.00
CA THR A 466 -6.51 37.80 2.01
C THR A 466 -5.51 36.66 1.77
N HIS A 467 -5.74 35.48 2.34
CA HIS A 467 -4.71 34.44 2.43
C HIS A 467 -4.98 33.20 1.58
N ILE A 468 -6.23 32.91 1.26
CA ILE A 468 -6.65 31.75 0.46
C ILE A 468 -7.82 32.10 -0.48
N PRO A 469 -7.69 33.14 -1.35
CA PRO A 469 -8.80 33.67 -2.15
C PRO A 469 -9.40 32.68 -3.15
N ASN A 470 -8.65 31.62 -3.50
CA ASN A 470 -9.08 30.58 -4.44
C ASN A 470 -9.82 29.42 -3.76
N MET A 471 -10.07 29.52 -2.45
CA MET A 471 -10.76 28.50 -1.66
C MET A 471 -12.04 29.08 -1.04
N SER A 472 -12.98 28.22 -0.70
CA SER A 472 -14.27 28.63 -0.14
C SER A 472 -14.64 27.78 1.10
N PRO A 473 -13.83 27.85 2.18
CA PRO A 473 -14.19 27.19 3.43
C PRO A 473 -15.44 27.84 4.05
N THR A 474 -16.13 27.09 4.91
CA THR A 474 -17.23 27.64 5.70
C THR A 474 -16.66 28.56 6.77
N VAL A 475 -17.16 29.79 6.89
CA VAL A 475 -16.69 30.76 7.88
C VAL A 475 -17.71 30.87 9.01
N TYR A 476 -17.26 30.59 10.23
CA TYR A 476 -18.05 30.66 11.44
C TYR A 476 -17.69 31.88 12.29
N GLY A 477 -18.70 32.46 12.93
CA GLY A 477 -18.56 33.64 13.80
C GLY A 477 -18.11 33.30 15.21
N SER A 478 -18.01 32.01 15.53
CA SER A 478 -17.48 31.47 16.78
C SER A 478 -16.61 30.24 16.55
N TYR A 479 -15.78 29.90 17.53
CA TYR A 479 -14.98 28.66 17.49
C TYR A 479 -15.83 27.41 17.74
N GLU A 480 -16.88 27.54 18.55
CA GLU A 480 -17.81 26.46 18.88
C GLU A 480 -18.49 25.88 17.64
N GLU A 481 -18.95 26.72 16.72
CA GLU A 481 -19.55 26.27 15.46
C GLU A 481 -18.55 25.47 14.60
N ALA A 482 -17.25 25.85 14.62
CA ALA A 482 -16.21 25.10 13.91
C ALA A 482 -15.95 23.73 14.56
N TYR A 483 -16.10 23.61 15.89
CA TYR A 483 -16.02 22.32 16.60
C TYR A 483 -17.22 21.42 16.32
N GLN A 484 -18.40 22.00 16.07
CA GLN A 484 -19.63 21.25 15.80
C GLN A 484 -19.76 20.78 14.35
N ASP A 485 -18.99 21.33 13.40
CA ASP A 485 -19.04 20.96 11.99
C ASP A 485 -18.64 19.49 11.80
N LEU A 486 -19.60 18.63 11.43
CA LEU A 486 -19.38 17.20 11.18
C LEU A 486 -18.41 16.92 10.02
N ASN A 487 -18.14 17.94 9.19
CA ASN A 487 -17.19 17.81 8.10
C ASN A 487 -15.74 18.13 8.47
N VAL A 488 -15.48 18.55 9.71
CA VAL A 488 -14.13 18.82 10.20
C VAL A 488 -13.58 17.58 10.89
N ASP A 489 -12.41 17.11 10.46
CA ASP A 489 -11.70 15.95 11.04
C ASP A 489 -10.74 16.38 12.15
N ILE A 490 -10.11 17.54 11.99
CA ILE A 490 -9.07 18.06 12.88
C ILE A 490 -9.18 19.57 13.03
N ILE A 491 -8.87 20.07 14.22
CA ILE A 491 -8.75 21.49 14.52
C ILE A 491 -7.27 21.89 14.58
N TYR A 492 -6.89 22.88 13.77
CA TYR A 492 -5.65 23.62 13.97
C TYR A 492 -5.90 24.80 14.91
N VAL A 493 -5.23 24.80 16.06
CA VAL A 493 -5.36 25.85 17.09
C VAL A 493 -4.20 26.85 16.93
N GLY A 494 -4.48 27.99 16.30
CA GLY A 494 -3.53 29.09 16.05
C GLY A 494 -3.80 30.34 16.89
N THR A 495 -4.40 30.17 18.07
CA THR A 495 -4.67 31.25 19.04
C THR A 495 -3.41 31.59 19.87
N PRO A 496 -3.41 32.65 20.69
CA PRO A 496 -2.35 32.87 21.69
C PRO A 496 -2.27 31.74 22.74
N HIS A 497 -1.08 31.54 23.34
CA HIS A 497 -0.77 30.42 24.26
C HIS A 497 -1.77 30.28 25.41
N GLY A 498 -2.19 31.41 25.99
CA GLY A 498 -3.15 31.43 27.10
C GLY A 498 -4.53 30.86 26.76
N PHE A 499 -4.86 30.64 25.49
CA PHE A 499 -6.11 30.02 25.06
C PHE A 499 -5.97 28.56 24.60
N HIS A 500 -4.74 28.05 24.40
CA HIS A 500 -4.51 26.72 23.84
C HIS A 500 -5.23 25.62 24.60
N LYS A 501 -5.06 25.57 25.94
CA LYS A 501 -5.74 24.58 26.80
C LYS A 501 -7.24 24.57 26.57
N LYS A 502 -7.88 25.75 26.66
CA LYS A 502 -9.33 25.87 26.51
C LYS A 502 -9.78 25.41 25.12
N ASN A 503 -9.16 25.93 24.07
CA ASN A 503 -9.52 25.58 22.70
C ASN A 503 -9.30 24.10 22.38
N CYS A 504 -8.27 23.48 22.98
CA CYS A 504 -8.05 22.05 22.85
C CYS A 504 -9.13 21.24 23.57
N LEU A 505 -9.44 21.56 24.83
CA LEU A 505 -10.46 20.85 25.60
C LEU A 505 -11.86 20.97 24.95
N ASP A 506 -12.21 22.16 24.47
CA ASP A 506 -13.49 22.41 23.78
C ASP A 506 -13.58 21.56 22.50
N ALA A 507 -12.52 21.50 21.69
CA ALA A 507 -12.45 20.66 20.48
C ALA A 507 -12.48 19.15 20.78
N ILE A 508 -11.75 18.69 21.80
CA ILE A 508 -11.76 17.28 22.26
C ILE A 508 -13.15 16.87 22.72
N SER A 509 -13.87 17.76 23.42
CA SER A 509 -15.22 17.44 23.90
C SER A 509 -16.18 17.09 22.74
N HIS A 510 -15.95 17.69 21.56
CA HIS A 510 -16.64 17.44 20.30
C HIS A 510 -16.07 16.29 19.47
N GLY A 511 -15.06 15.58 19.98
CA GLY A 511 -14.42 14.44 19.29
C GLY A 511 -13.52 14.85 18.13
N LYS A 512 -13.02 16.10 18.12
CA LYS A 512 -12.09 16.56 17.08
C LYS A 512 -10.65 16.19 17.44
N ASN A 513 -9.89 15.80 16.41
CA ASN A 513 -8.44 15.72 16.51
C ASN A 513 -7.85 17.14 16.61
N ILE A 514 -6.61 17.27 17.08
CA ILE A 514 -5.97 18.57 17.32
C ILE A 514 -4.53 18.59 16.80
N LEU A 515 -4.22 19.68 16.11
CA LEU A 515 -2.86 20.20 15.94
C LEU A 515 -2.80 21.58 16.60
N CYS A 516 -2.10 21.69 17.73
CA CYS A 516 -2.06 22.94 18.50
C CYS A 516 -0.72 23.63 18.37
N GLU A 517 -0.72 24.92 18.02
CA GLU A 517 0.52 25.70 17.92
C GLU A 517 1.36 25.65 19.19
N LYS A 518 2.67 25.84 19.00
CA LYS A 518 3.63 25.83 20.09
C LYS A 518 3.71 27.21 20.80
N ALA A 519 4.28 27.33 21.99
CA ALA A 519 4.41 26.25 22.96
C ALA A 519 3.01 25.70 23.29
N PHE A 520 2.91 24.40 23.48
CA PHE A 520 1.62 23.70 23.52
C PHE A 520 0.62 24.32 24.49
N THR A 521 1.06 24.71 25.68
CA THR A 521 0.26 25.40 26.73
C THR A 521 1.16 26.33 27.54
N LEU A 522 0.65 26.98 28.60
CA LEU A 522 1.46 27.87 29.43
C LEU A 522 2.44 27.12 30.36
N ASN A 523 2.08 25.89 30.77
CA ASN A 523 2.88 25.06 31.68
C ASN A 523 2.58 23.56 31.50
N ALA A 524 3.40 22.70 32.08
CA ALA A 524 3.27 21.25 31.92
C ALA A 524 2.03 20.65 32.61
N ARG A 525 1.41 21.35 33.56
CA ARG A 525 0.14 20.90 34.19
C ARG A 525 -0.99 20.99 33.17
N GLU A 526 -1.11 22.12 32.49
CA GLU A 526 -2.13 22.33 31.45
C GLU A 526 -1.97 21.35 30.29
N ALA A 527 -0.74 21.09 29.83
CA ALA A 527 -0.47 20.12 28.79
C ALA A 527 -1.01 18.72 29.15
N ARG A 528 -0.79 18.26 30.39
CA ARG A 528 -1.28 16.97 30.87
C ARG A 528 -2.80 16.90 30.88
N GLU A 529 -3.48 17.96 31.35
CA GLU A 529 -4.94 17.99 31.34
C GLU A 529 -5.52 17.82 29.93
N VAL A 530 -4.89 18.42 28.91
CA VAL A 530 -5.28 18.25 27.51
C VAL A 530 -5.05 16.82 27.04
N PHE A 531 -3.88 16.23 27.30
CA PHE A 531 -3.59 14.86 26.88
C PHE A 531 -4.44 13.81 27.62
N ASP A 532 -4.76 14.02 28.89
CA ASP A 532 -5.67 13.16 29.65
C ASP A 532 -7.08 13.18 29.05
N ALA A 533 -7.57 14.37 28.67
CA ALA A 533 -8.85 14.51 27.98
C ALA A 533 -8.83 13.83 26.58
N ALA A 534 -7.75 14.01 25.83
CA ALA A 534 -7.55 13.38 24.52
C ALA A 534 -7.58 11.85 24.62
N LYS A 535 -6.84 11.30 25.60
CA LYS A 535 -6.80 9.87 25.90
C LYS A 535 -8.17 9.32 26.29
N ALA A 536 -8.91 10.05 27.13
CA ALA A 536 -10.25 9.65 27.55
C ALA A 536 -11.25 9.65 26.38
N LYS A 537 -11.10 10.58 25.43
CA LYS A 537 -11.96 10.67 24.24
C LYS A 537 -11.53 9.73 23.10
N GLY A 538 -10.26 9.35 23.06
CA GLY A 538 -9.67 8.54 21.98
C GLY A 538 -9.40 9.35 20.70
N VAL A 539 -9.03 10.64 20.82
CA VAL A 539 -8.73 11.51 19.66
C VAL A 539 -7.23 11.78 19.55
N PHE A 540 -6.79 12.06 18.32
CA PHE A 540 -5.41 12.47 18.05
C PHE A 540 -5.14 13.89 18.53
N VAL A 541 -4.03 14.11 19.24
CA VAL A 541 -3.57 15.44 19.65
C VAL A 541 -2.06 15.54 19.49
N MET A 542 -1.58 16.65 18.93
CA MET A 542 -0.14 16.91 18.76
C MET A 542 0.19 18.40 18.95
N GLU A 543 1.34 18.69 19.56
CA GLU A 543 1.97 20.02 19.52
C GLU A 543 2.55 20.28 18.12
N ALA A 544 2.22 21.43 17.53
CA ALA A 544 2.68 21.85 16.21
C ALA A 544 4.13 22.36 16.26
N MET A 545 5.06 21.45 16.56
CA MET A 545 6.49 21.70 16.51
C MET A 545 7.05 21.31 15.13
N TRP A 546 6.52 21.98 14.10
CA TRP A 546 6.80 21.75 12.68
C TRP A 546 8.28 21.62 12.32
N THR A 547 9.19 22.31 13.03
CA THR A 547 10.65 22.19 12.89
C THR A 547 11.14 20.74 12.91
N ARG A 548 10.53 19.87 13.74
CA ARG A 548 10.89 18.43 13.83
C ARG A 548 10.61 17.64 12.55
N PHE A 549 9.71 18.13 11.70
CA PHE A 549 9.26 17.41 10.51
C PHE A 549 10.09 17.74 9.26
N PHE A 550 10.98 18.73 9.33
CA PHE A 550 11.84 19.11 8.23
C PHE A 550 12.79 17.97 7.84
N PRO A 551 12.91 17.62 6.54
CA PRO A 551 13.90 16.66 6.06
C PRO A 551 15.33 17.03 6.47
N LEU A 552 15.63 18.33 6.53
CA LEU A 552 16.91 18.86 7.01
C LEU A 552 17.21 18.41 8.44
N VAL A 553 16.25 18.60 9.35
CA VAL A 553 16.42 18.25 10.77
C VAL A 553 16.61 16.74 10.93
N LYS A 554 15.82 15.93 10.21
CA LYS A 554 15.98 14.48 10.18
C LYS A 554 17.36 14.05 9.66
N MET A 555 17.88 14.73 8.63
CA MET A 555 19.22 14.48 8.12
C MET A 555 20.30 14.83 9.14
N VAL A 556 20.18 15.97 9.83
CA VAL A 556 21.14 16.34 10.89
C VAL A 556 21.13 15.29 12.01
N GLN A 557 19.95 14.87 12.48
CA GLN A 557 19.83 13.81 13.50
C GLN A 557 20.49 12.51 13.07
N LYS A 558 20.26 12.07 11.82
CA LYS A 558 20.90 10.89 11.25
C LYS A 558 22.44 11.02 11.26
N LEU A 559 22.96 12.16 10.82
CA LEU A 559 24.40 12.41 10.76
C LEU A 559 25.06 12.41 12.14
N VAL A 560 24.41 13.00 13.15
CA VAL A 560 25.00 13.13 14.49
C VAL A 560 24.79 11.88 15.36
N HIS A 561 23.63 11.22 15.27
CA HIS A 561 23.28 10.12 16.20
C HIS A 561 23.51 8.73 15.61
N GLU A 562 23.24 8.55 14.31
CA GLU A 562 23.34 7.24 13.65
C GLU A 562 24.71 7.05 12.98
N GLU A 563 25.07 7.98 12.09
CA GLU A 563 26.32 7.91 11.32
C GLU A 563 27.52 8.44 12.13
N LYS A 564 27.26 9.27 13.15
CA LYS A 564 28.26 9.89 14.02
C LYS A 564 29.40 10.55 13.25
N VAL A 565 29.07 11.31 12.20
CA VAL A 565 30.06 11.88 11.27
C VAL A 565 31.02 12.85 11.97
N ILE A 566 30.55 13.59 12.97
CA ILE A 566 31.38 14.50 13.80
C ILE A 566 31.92 13.85 15.07
N GLY A 567 31.87 12.51 15.18
CA GLY A 567 32.32 11.77 16.36
C GLY A 567 31.35 11.83 17.54
N ASP A 568 31.87 11.74 18.76
CA ASP A 568 31.04 11.82 19.96
C ASP A 568 30.68 13.29 20.23
N LEU A 569 29.40 13.54 20.51
CA LEU A 569 28.91 14.89 20.79
C LEU A 569 29.50 15.43 22.09
N VAL A 570 29.88 16.72 22.08
CA VAL A 570 30.50 17.40 23.23
C VAL A 570 29.65 18.59 23.67
N ARG A 571 29.29 19.47 22.73
CA ARG A 571 28.57 20.72 23.03
C ARG A 571 27.67 21.14 21.89
N LEU A 572 26.59 21.83 22.22
CA LEU A 572 25.71 22.48 21.25
C LEU A 572 25.45 23.93 21.67
N PHE A 573 25.49 24.85 20.71
CA PHE A 573 25.01 26.23 20.86
C PHE A 573 23.83 26.45 19.93
N ALA A 574 22.74 27.05 20.44
CA ALA A 574 21.59 27.44 19.61
C ALA A 574 20.97 28.76 20.11
N ASP A 575 20.77 29.70 19.21
CA ASP A 575 20.10 30.98 19.48
C ASP A 575 18.83 31.14 18.65
N PHE A 576 17.81 31.77 19.23
CA PHE A 576 16.75 32.36 18.41
C PHE A 576 16.24 33.68 18.98
N ALA A 577 16.43 34.73 18.21
CA ALA A 577 16.24 36.11 18.59
C ALA A 577 15.61 36.92 17.44
N MET A 578 14.66 37.77 17.80
CA MET A 578 13.96 38.67 16.89
C MET A 578 13.80 40.04 17.55
N ASP A 579 14.14 41.13 16.86
CA ASP A 579 13.80 42.48 17.33
C ASP A 579 12.28 42.70 17.20
N GLN A 580 11.55 42.40 18.27
CA GLN A 580 10.08 42.48 18.34
C GLN A 580 9.59 43.86 18.81
N ARG A 581 10.49 44.75 19.24
CA ARG A 581 10.16 46.10 19.76
C ARG A 581 9.00 46.11 20.77
N ILE A 582 8.99 45.15 21.70
CA ILE A 582 7.86 44.90 22.63
C ILE A 582 7.44 46.16 23.41
N GLU A 583 8.41 46.98 23.81
CA GLU A 583 8.17 48.22 24.57
C GLU A 583 7.31 49.26 23.81
N SER A 584 7.25 49.16 22.48
CA SER A 584 6.43 50.02 21.62
C SER A 584 4.99 49.53 21.40
N LEU A 585 4.68 48.30 21.82
CA LEU A 585 3.38 47.66 21.59
C LEU A 585 2.38 48.06 22.67
N ALA A 586 1.09 48.07 22.34
CA ALA A 586 0.02 48.30 23.32
C ALA A 586 0.03 47.22 24.43
N PRO A 587 -0.38 47.54 25.67
CA PRO A 587 -0.43 46.57 26.78
C PRO A 587 -1.20 45.29 26.48
N GLU A 588 -2.28 45.37 25.70
CA GLU A 588 -3.17 44.27 25.34
C GLU A 588 -2.63 43.40 24.18
N HIS A 589 -1.47 43.77 23.60
CA HIS A 589 -0.88 43.03 22.51
C HIS A 589 -0.37 41.66 23.00
N ARG A 590 -0.51 40.60 22.20
CA ARG A 590 -0.11 39.21 22.58
C ARG A 590 1.34 39.04 23.04
N LEU A 591 2.23 39.96 22.66
CA LEU A 591 3.65 39.96 23.00
C LEU A 591 3.95 40.75 24.28
N ARG A 592 2.94 41.37 24.89
CA ARG A 592 3.05 42.21 26.08
C ARG A 592 2.11 41.76 27.20
N ASP A 593 0.98 41.14 26.87
CA ASP A 593 0.04 40.59 27.84
C ASP A 593 0.49 39.23 28.39
N LEU A 594 0.84 39.18 29.68
CA LEU A 594 1.25 37.96 30.37
C LEU A 594 0.13 36.91 30.42
N ALA A 595 -1.14 37.31 30.43
CA ALA A 595 -2.26 36.36 30.40
C ALA A 595 -2.32 35.59 29.07
N LEU A 596 -1.71 36.12 28.01
CA LEU A 596 -1.61 35.47 26.70
C LEU A 596 -0.32 34.67 26.51
N GLY A 597 0.54 34.59 27.53
CA GLY A 597 1.82 33.87 27.48
C GLY A 597 2.99 34.70 26.94
N ALA A 598 2.92 36.03 27.03
CA ALA A 598 3.98 36.92 26.54
C ALA A 598 5.34 36.62 27.19
N GLY A 599 6.35 36.31 26.36
CA GLY A 599 7.73 36.11 26.79
C GLY A 599 8.57 35.53 25.66
N SER A 600 9.89 35.78 25.68
CA SER A 600 10.80 35.24 24.66
C SER A 600 10.87 33.72 24.71
N LEU A 601 10.80 33.12 25.91
CA LEU A 601 10.91 31.67 26.11
C LEU A 601 9.81 30.86 25.38
N LEU A 602 8.53 31.16 25.62
CA LEU A 602 7.41 30.43 24.99
C LEU A 602 7.25 30.77 23.50
N ASP A 603 7.44 32.03 23.12
CA ASP A 603 7.20 32.49 21.74
C ASP A 603 8.31 32.03 20.78
N ILE A 604 9.58 32.21 21.14
CA ILE A 604 10.71 31.93 20.23
C ILE A 604 11.75 30.96 20.84
N GLY A 605 12.00 31.01 22.14
CA GLY A 605 13.04 30.20 22.80
C GLY A 605 12.81 28.70 22.75
N ILE A 606 11.56 28.26 22.57
CA ILE A 606 11.25 26.85 22.34
C ILE A 606 11.94 26.26 21.10
N TYR A 607 12.22 27.06 20.05
CA TYR A 607 12.89 26.54 18.86
C TYR A 607 14.37 26.29 19.09
N SER A 608 15.10 27.24 19.70
CA SER A 608 16.51 27.02 20.05
C SER A 608 16.64 25.89 21.08
N LEU A 609 15.69 25.79 22.03
CA LEU A 609 15.62 24.66 22.96
C LEU A 609 15.40 23.33 22.23
N THR A 610 14.51 23.29 21.23
CA THR A 610 14.25 22.10 20.42
C THR A 610 15.52 21.61 19.73
N TRP A 611 16.34 22.52 19.16
CA TRP A 611 17.65 22.16 18.60
C TRP A 611 18.61 21.60 19.66
N GLY A 612 18.62 22.19 20.87
CA GLY A 612 19.40 21.67 21.99
C GLY A 612 19.03 20.26 22.41
N LEU A 613 17.73 19.93 22.40
CA LEU A 613 17.24 18.60 22.76
C LEU A 613 17.51 17.59 21.63
N LEU A 614 17.12 17.90 20.40
CA LEU A 614 17.29 17.01 19.24
C LEU A 614 18.75 16.78 18.86
N GLY A 615 19.61 17.78 19.05
CA GLY A 615 21.00 17.72 18.65
C GLY A 615 21.88 16.97 19.63
N LEU A 616 21.54 16.95 20.93
CA LEU A 616 22.33 16.31 21.99
C LEU A 616 21.84 14.91 22.38
N ASP A 617 20.58 14.59 22.09
CA ASP A 617 19.96 13.31 22.42
C ASP A 617 19.17 12.75 21.23
N ALA A 618 19.32 11.45 20.99
CA ALA A 618 18.57 10.72 19.98
C ALA A 618 17.19 10.27 20.51
N GLY A 619 17.03 10.19 21.83
CA GLY A 619 15.79 9.80 22.48
C GLY A 619 14.73 10.90 22.38
N VAL A 620 13.47 10.48 22.30
CA VAL A 620 12.28 11.36 22.34
C VAL A 620 11.30 10.84 23.40
N GLY A 621 10.59 11.75 24.07
CA GLY A 621 9.59 11.41 25.08
C GLY A 621 10.18 10.60 26.23
N GLU A 622 9.59 9.45 26.52
CA GLU A 622 10.04 8.56 27.61
C GLU A 622 11.46 8.02 27.41
N LYS A 623 11.93 7.95 26.15
CA LYS A 623 13.29 7.48 25.82
C LYS A 623 14.35 8.57 25.95
N ALA A 624 13.95 9.83 26.16
CA ALA A 624 14.85 10.96 26.20
C ALA A 624 15.49 11.15 27.59
N THR A 625 16.79 11.40 27.61
CA THR A 625 17.60 11.69 28.80
C THR A 625 17.30 13.08 29.32
N ARG A 626 16.96 13.23 30.60
CA ARG A 626 16.63 14.56 31.18
C ARG A 626 17.91 15.30 31.57
N PRO A 627 18.21 16.47 30.97
CA PRO A 627 19.35 17.28 31.38
C PRO A 627 19.04 18.03 32.68
N LYS A 628 20.08 18.33 33.46
CA LYS A 628 20.01 19.33 34.53
C LYS A 628 19.98 20.72 33.89
N ILE A 629 19.13 21.60 34.40
CA ILE A 629 18.90 22.94 33.87
C ILE A 629 19.57 24.00 34.75
N CYS A 630 20.28 24.94 34.13
CA CYS A 630 20.70 26.20 34.76
C CYS A 630 20.27 27.35 33.85
N ALA A 631 19.44 28.27 34.33
CA ALA A 631 18.86 29.31 33.50
C ALA A 631 18.81 30.68 34.19
N SER A 632 18.79 31.73 33.36
CA SER A 632 18.63 33.13 33.77
C SER A 632 17.77 33.87 32.76
N GLN A 633 16.97 34.83 33.26
CA GLN A 633 16.02 35.60 32.45
C GLN A 633 16.13 37.10 32.73
N THR A 634 15.89 37.92 31.71
CA THR A 634 15.86 39.38 31.79
C THR A 634 14.48 39.90 31.39
N PHE A 635 14.00 40.89 32.13
CA PHE A 635 12.64 41.43 31.99
C PHE A 635 12.66 42.90 31.57
N ILE A 636 11.61 43.32 30.87
CA ILE A 636 11.30 44.74 30.66
C ILE A 636 10.36 45.27 31.74
N GLN A 637 10.15 46.59 31.76
CA GLN A 637 9.12 47.21 32.57
C GLN A 637 7.74 46.65 32.19
N GLY A 638 7.01 46.11 33.18
CA GLY A 638 5.76 45.38 32.97
C GLY A 638 5.86 43.87 33.16
N GLY A 639 7.05 43.33 33.46
CA GLY A 639 7.22 41.94 33.90
C GLY A 639 7.30 40.91 32.76
N VAL A 640 7.35 41.36 31.51
CA VAL A 640 7.55 40.50 30.34
C VAL A 640 9.02 40.14 30.20
N GLU A 641 9.30 38.85 30.10
CA GLU A 641 10.63 38.33 29.85
C GLU A 641 11.02 38.53 28.37
N VAL A 642 12.21 39.09 28.13
CA VAL A 642 12.69 39.42 26.78
C VAL A 642 14.03 38.79 26.41
N SER A 643 14.72 38.16 27.37
CA SER A 643 15.90 37.36 27.08
C SER A 643 16.03 36.22 28.06
N THR A 644 16.24 35.01 27.53
CA THR A 644 16.44 33.78 28.30
C THR A 644 17.76 33.13 27.87
N SER A 645 18.53 32.66 28.84
CA SER A 645 19.74 31.84 28.63
C SER A 645 19.62 30.56 29.45
N ILE A 646 19.91 29.41 28.83
CA ILE A 646 19.75 28.08 29.41
C ILE A 646 21.00 27.26 29.14
N ILE A 647 21.51 26.60 30.17
CA ILE A 647 22.50 25.53 30.06
C ILE A 647 21.80 24.19 30.32
N LEU A 648 21.85 23.31 29.33
CA LEU A 648 21.44 21.91 29.43
C LEU A 648 22.67 21.08 29.79
N GLN A 649 22.69 20.43 30.96
CA GLN A 649 23.80 19.57 31.37
C GLN A 649 23.35 18.10 31.39
N TYR A 650 23.86 17.31 30.46
CA TYR A 650 23.54 15.88 30.37
C TYR A 650 24.44 15.03 31.29
N PRO A 651 23.96 13.86 31.76
CA PRO A 651 24.72 12.98 32.66
C PRO A 651 26.03 12.44 32.06
N ASP A 652 26.10 12.32 30.73
CA ASP A 652 27.27 11.87 29.98
C ASP A 652 28.31 12.99 29.74
N GLY A 653 28.10 14.17 30.32
CA GLY A 653 29.02 15.30 30.29
C GLY A 653 28.78 16.31 29.17
N LYS A 654 27.87 16.02 28.22
CA LYS A 654 27.52 16.93 27.13
C LYS A 654 26.79 18.17 27.64
N GLN A 655 26.98 19.30 26.95
CA GLN A 655 26.33 20.56 27.30
C GLN A 655 25.64 21.24 26.13
N GLY A 656 24.44 21.76 26.37
CA GLY A 656 23.73 22.67 25.44
C GLY A 656 23.71 24.08 26.00
N ILE A 657 24.02 25.08 25.17
CA ILE A 657 23.91 26.51 25.48
C ILE A 657 22.82 27.07 24.59
N ILE A 658 21.68 27.41 25.18
CA ILE A 658 20.47 27.81 24.47
C ILE A 658 20.13 29.24 24.85
N THR A 659 19.89 30.09 23.86
CA THR A 659 19.50 31.48 24.09
C THR A 659 18.26 31.87 23.29
N SER A 660 17.51 32.82 23.85
CA SER A 660 16.47 33.55 23.15
C SER A 660 16.46 35.02 23.54
N ASN A 661 16.07 35.88 22.59
CA ASN A 661 16.06 37.33 22.82
C ASN A 661 15.06 38.08 21.91
N SER A 662 14.23 38.94 22.48
CA SER A 662 13.21 39.72 21.75
C SER A 662 13.65 41.15 21.39
N LYS A 663 14.92 41.50 21.61
CA LYS A 663 15.52 42.83 21.37
C LYS A 663 16.63 42.84 20.31
N VAL A 664 17.15 41.68 19.90
CA VAL A 664 18.20 41.57 18.87
C VAL A 664 17.81 40.54 17.81
N LYS A 665 18.59 40.46 16.73
CA LYS A 665 18.37 39.47 15.66
C LYS A 665 19.46 38.42 15.68
N THR A 666 19.07 37.15 15.55
CA THR A 666 20.02 36.04 15.41
C THR A 666 20.83 36.17 14.11
N PRO A 667 22.14 35.91 14.13
CA PRO A 667 22.95 35.75 12.92
C PRO A 667 22.44 34.61 12.02
N PRO A 668 22.81 34.56 10.73
CA PRO A 668 22.37 33.47 9.84
C PRO A 668 22.70 32.06 10.36
N ALA A 669 23.89 31.88 10.92
CA ALA A 669 24.29 30.65 11.61
C ALA A 669 23.77 30.68 13.06
N PHE A 670 22.63 30.04 13.29
CA PHE A 670 21.95 30.10 14.58
C PHE A 670 22.29 28.91 15.50
N CYS A 671 22.70 27.77 14.94
CA CYS A 671 23.00 26.56 15.70
C CYS A 671 24.36 25.96 15.28
N ARG A 672 25.16 25.57 16.28
CA ARG A 672 26.43 24.87 16.10
C ARG A 672 26.47 23.62 16.98
N ILE A 673 26.63 22.46 16.36
CA ILE A 673 26.72 21.15 17.03
C ILE A 673 28.18 20.70 16.94
N GLU A 674 28.83 20.50 18.08
CA GLU A 674 30.26 20.19 18.17
C GLU A 674 30.47 18.76 18.68
N GLY A 675 31.30 18.01 17.96
CA GLY A 675 31.72 16.66 18.34
C GLY A 675 33.25 16.53 18.32
N THR A 676 33.74 15.35 18.69
CA THR A 676 35.18 15.08 18.82
C THR A 676 35.95 15.00 17.50
N LYS A 677 35.28 15.05 16.35
CA LYS A 677 35.90 14.94 15.01
C LYS A 677 35.51 16.09 14.07
N GLY A 678 34.79 17.09 14.56
CA GLY A 678 34.27 18.16 13.74
C GLY A 678 33.03 18.83 14.32
N HIS A 679 32.37 19.66 13.51
CA HIS A 679 31.15 20.35 13.91
C HIS A 679 30.19 20.57 12.73
N ILE A 680 28.92 20.77 13.06
CA ILE A 680 27.86 21.13 12.10
C ILE A 680 27.37 22.53 12.42
N ILE A 681 27.26 23.38 11.39
CA ILE A 681 26.64 24.70 11.47
C ILE A 681 25.31 24.64 10.72
N VAL A 682 24.22 25.04 11.38
CA VAL A 682 22.88 25.14 10.77
C VAL A 682 22.55 26.61 10.55
N GLU A 683 22.06 26.92 9.36
CA GLU A 683 21.76 28.28 8.92
C GLU A 683 20.28 28.50 8.61
N GLY A 684 19.87 29.77 8.70
CA GLY A 684 18.51 30.23 8.47
C GLY A 684 17.77 30.53 9.78
N PRO A 685 16.44 30.70 9.75
CA PRO A 685 15.65 30.87 10.96
C PRO A 685 15.59 29.56 11.77
N ALA A 686 15.75 29.61 13.10
CA ALA A 686 15.73 28.42 13.95
C ALA A 686 14.45 27.58 13.83
N ALA A 687 13.32 28.23 13.55
CA ALA A 687 12.02 27.61 13.31
C ALA A 687 11.91 26.88 11.97
N ALA A 688 12.67 27.34 10.96
CA ALA A 688 12.52 26.93 9.57
C ALA A 688 13.89 26.95 8.87
N PRO A 689 14.83 26.07 9.29
CA PRO A 689 16.21 26.05 8.78
C PRO A 689 16.24 25.87 7.26
N GLU A 690 17.31 26.34 6.63
CA GLU A 690 17.44 26.35 5.17
C GLU A 690 18.54 25.41 4.68
N ASN A 691 19.68 25.39 5.36
CA ASN A 691 20.81 24.56 5.02
C ASN A 691 21.66 24.24 6.26
N PHE A 692 22.59 23.29 6.13
CA PHE A 692 23.64 23.09 7.12
C PHE A 692 24.96 22.72 6.46
N ILE A 693 26.06 22.96 7.17
CA ILE A 693 27.42 22.71 6.72
C ILE A 693 28.11 21.81 7.74
N VAL A 694 28.74 20.74 7.26
CA VAL A 694 29.53 19.82 8.08
C VAL A 694 31.01 20.14 7.88
N TYR A 695 31.72 20.39 8.97
CA TYR A 695 33.16 20.62 9.01
C TYR A 695 33.83 19.49 9.77
N MET A 696 34.78 18.80 9.14
CA MET A 696 35.63 17.82 9.82
C MET A 696 36.86 18.51 10.41
N ASP A 697 37.42 17.96 11.48
CA ASP A 697 38.60 18.53 12.12
C ASP A 697 39.79 18.60 11.16
N GLY A 698 40.40 19.78 11.08
CA GLY A 698 41.53 20.08 10.18
C GLY A 698 41.13 20.47 8.76
N GLU A 699 39.84 20.39 8.40
CA GLU A 699 39.32 20.87 7.12
C GLU A 699 38.88 22.34 7.22
N THR A 700 39.30 23.16 6.26
CA THR A 700 38.88 24.57 6.17
C THR A 700 37.63 24.75 5.32
N GLU A 701 37.30 23.77 4.47
CA GLU A 701 36.12 23.78 3.60
C GLU A 701 35.10 22.77 4.14
N GLY A 702 33.90 23.26 4.48
CA GLY A 702 32.81 22.41 4.96
C GLY A 702 31.93 21.91 3.82
N LYS A 703 31.36 20.71 3.97
CA LYS A 703 30.39 20.17 3.02
C LYS A 703 29.00 20.72 3.31
N LYS A 704 28.48 21.53 2.38
CA LYS A 704 27.14 22.14 2.47
C LYS A 704 26.04 21.17 2.00
N TYR A 705 24.91 21.19 2.70
CA TYR A 705 23.69 20.46 2.38
C TYR A 705 22.52 21.44 2.30
N ASP A 706 21.98 21.61 1.10
CA ASP A 706 20.82 22.45 0.81
C ASP A 706 19.56 21.60 0.61
N PHE A 707 18.40 22.16 0.96
CA PHE A 707 17.10 21.48 0.86
C PHE A 707 16.10 22.36 0.11
N GLU A 708 15.47 21.81 -0.92
CA GLU A 708 14.37 22.49 -1.59
C GLU A 708 13.16 22.54 -0.66
N LYS A 709 12.60 23.74 -0.48
CA LYS A 709 11.47 23.99 0.42
C LYS A 709 10.46 24.91 -0.26
N PRO A 710 9.49 24.36 -1.01
CA PRO A 710 8.41 25.15 -1.57
C PRO A 710 7.54 25.72 -0.44
N GLY A 711 7.58 27.02 -0.17
CA GLY A 711 6.85 27.62 0.95
C GLY A 711 7.66 27.61 2.24
N ARG A 712 6.99 27.50 3.40
CA ARG A 712 7.66 27.61 4.72
C ARG A 712 8.05 26.27 5.31
N GLY A 713 7.29 25.20 5.05
CA GLY A 713 7.52 23.83 5.54
C GLY A 713 6.41 23.25 6.42
N PHE A 714 5.28 23.95 6.62
CA PHE A 714 4.19 23.46 7.50
C PHE A 714 3.52 22.19 6.99
N TYR A 715 3.53 22.00 5.67
CA TYR A 715 2.90 20.87 5.01
C TYR A 715 3.54 19.51 5.36
N TRP A 716 4.81 19.45 5.80
CA TRP A 716 5.43 18.18 6.20
C TRP A 716 4.87 17.69 7.54
N GLU A 717 4.58 18.61 8.45
CA GLU A 717 3.90 18.28 9.71
C GLU A 717 2.44 17.90 9.45
N ALA A 718 1.74 18.66 8.61
CA ALA A 718 0.36 18.34 8.25
C ALA A 718 0.22 16.97 7.54
N ASP A 719 1.13 16.65 6.61
CA ASP A 719 1.22 15.34 5.98
C ASP A 719 1.40 14.24 7.03
N ALA A 720 2.32 14.41 7.98
CA ALA A 720 2.58 13.44 9.03
C ALA A 720 1.35 13.22 9.92
N VAL A 721 0.65 14.30 10.31
CA VAL A 721 -0.59 14.22 11.08
C VAL A 721 -1.68 13.46 10.33
N ALA A 722 -1.87 13.73 9.04
CA ALA A 722 -2.86 13.00 8.23
C ALA A 722 -2.52 11.51 8.12
N MET A 723 -1.23 11.17 8.00
CA MET A 723 -0.79 9.78 7.98
C MET A 723 -0.99 9.08 9.33
N ASP A 724 -0.69 9.74 10.45
CA ASP A 724 -0.86 9.19 11.79
C ASP A 724 -2.36 8.97 12.11
N ILE A 725 -3.24 9.93 11.77
CA ILE A 725 -4.69 9.79 11.95
C ILE A 725 -5.24 8.67 11.06
N ALA A 726 -4.83 8.60 9.78
CA ALA A 726 -5.25 7.54 8.87
C ALA A 726 -4.79 6.14 9.32
N ALA A 727 -3.66 6.07 10.04
CA ALA A 727 -3.16 4.86 10.67
C ALA A 727 -3.86 4.52 12.01
N GLY A 728 -4.83 5.32 12.45
CA GLY A 728 -5.58 5.12 13.70
C GLY A 728 -4.79 5.46 14.97
N LYS A 729 -3.72 6.26 14.88
CA LYS A 729 -2.95 6.68 16.05
C LYS A 729 -3.61 7.85 16.77
N THR A 730 -3.35 7.97 18.07
CA THR A 730 -3.77 9.12 18.91
C THR A 730 -2.63 10.09 19.21
N GLU A 731 -1.39 9.73 18.93
CA GLU A 731 -0.21 10.59 19.09
C GLU A 731 0.81 10.33 17.98
N SER A 732 1.76 11.24 17.80
CA SER A 732 2.81 11.12 16.79
C SER A 732 4.09 10.53 17.37
N ASP A 733 4.77 9.66 16.61
CA ASP A 733 6.08 9.13 17.00
C ASP A 733 7.18 10.21 16.97
N THR A 734 7.00 11.26 16.17
CA THR A 734 7.97 12.36 16.03
C THR A 734 7.80 13.40 17.15
N MET A 735 6.55 13.61 17.58
CA MET A 735 6.19 14.53 18.66
C MET A 735 5.19 13.85 19.62
N PRO A 736 5.65 12.86 20.40
CA PRO A 736 4.77 12.13 21.33
C PRO A 736 4.34 13.03 22.49
N TRP A 737 3.25 12.68 23.16
CA TRP A 737 2.73 13.47 24.30
C TRP A 737 3.77 13.62 25.41
N ALA A 738 4.50 12.54 25.68
CA ALA A 738 5.59 12.53 26.66
C ALA A 738 6.70 13.54 26.34
N GLU A 739 6.98 13.80 25.05
CA GLU A 739 7.98 14.80 24.65
C GLU A 739 7.44 16.21 24.87
N THR A 740 6.18 16.47 24.51
CA THR A 740 5.55 17.78 24.75
C THR A 740 5.57 18.10 26.24
N VAL A 741 5.15 17.16 27.09
CA VAL A 741 5.18 17.33 28.55
C VAL A 741 6.61 17.57 29.04
N ARG A 742 7.59 16.79 28.56
CA ARG A 742 9.00 16.95 28.96
C ARG A 742 9.55 18.33 28.59
N VAL A 743 9.27 18.83 27.39
CA VAL A 743 9.68 20.18 26.95
C VAL A 743 9.04 21.23 27.84
N MET A 744 7.74 21.12 28.11
CA MET A 744 7.02 22.04 29.00
C MET A 744 7.61 22.03 30.43
N GLU A 745 7.97 20.87 30.97
CA GLU A 745 8.61 20.79 32.30
C GLU A 745 9.99 21.44 32.32
N ILE A 746 10.77 21.33 31.25
CA ILE A 746 12.05 22.03 31.11
C ILE A 746 11.81 23.53 31.11
N MET A 747 10.81 24.00 30.37
CA MET A 747 10.46 25.42 30.32
C MET A 747 9.92 25.93 31.67
N ASP A 748 9.13 25.13 32.39
CA ASP A 748 8.68 25.45 33.74
C ASP A 748 9.86 25.59 34.71
N GLU A 749 10.87 24.71 34.62
CA GLU A 749 12.09 24.81 35.42
C GLU A 749 12.92 26.05 35.07
N VAL A 750 13.04 26.40 33.79
CA VAL A 750 13.68 27.64 33.32
C VAL A 750 12.97 28.86 33.91
N ARG A 751 11.63 28.88 33.84
CA ARG A 751 10.80 29.96 34.40
C ARG A 751 10.93 30.04 35.92
N ARG A 752 11.00 28.90 36.61
CA ARG A 752 11.20 28.84 38.07
C ARG A 752 12.53 29.46 38.49
N GLN A 753 13.60 29.22 37.73
CA GLN A 753 14.93 29.82 37.99
C GLN A 753 14.99 31.30 37.58
N GLY A 754 14.38 31.67 36.45
CA GLY A 754 14.43 33.01 35.88
C GLY A 754 13.41 34.00 36.45
N GLY A 755 12.31 33.53 37.04
CA GLY A 755 11.28 34.34 37.69
C GLY A 755 10.05 34.67 36.84
N THR A 756 9.92 34.13 35.62
CA THR A 756 8.75 34.38 34.75
C THR A 756 7.50 33.72 35.31
N LYS A 757 6.45 34.52 35.56
CA LYS A 757 5.14 34.05 36.07
C LYS A 757 4.00 34.52 35.17
N PHE A 758 3.05 33.63 34.92
CA PHE A 758 1.80 33.95 34.26
C PHE A 758 0.65 33.95 35.29
N PRO A 759 -0.43 34.72 35.06
CA PRO A 759 -1.60 34.71 35.94
C PRO A 759 -2.23 33.32 36.18
N GLN A 760 -1.96 32.35 35.30
CA GLN A 760 -2.53 31.00 35.31
C GLN A 760 -1.67 29.94 36.04
N ASP A 761 -0.49 30.28 36.55
CA ASP A 761 0.42 29.31 37.22
C ASP A 761 -0.14 28.76 38.53
#